data_AF-Q7TQ65-F1
#
_entry.id   AF-Q7TQ65-F1
#
_cell.length_a   1.000
_cell.length_b   1.000
_cell.length_c   1.000
_cell.angle_alpha   90.00
_cell.angle_beta   90.00
_cell.angle_gamma   90.00
#
_symmetry.space_group_name_H-M   'P 1'
#
loop_
_entity.id
_entity.type
_entity.pdbx_description
1 polymer ?
#
loop_
_entity_poly.entity_id
_entity_poly.type
_entity_poly.pdbx_seq_one_letter_code
_entity_poly.pdbx_strand_id
1 'polypeptide(L)'
;MEAWGQSPACSSSRKARTGPSLASVLNDLPSAATLRYRGPGVLPWGTLDEDDDEGGRSLQAFAETAQMESHPSRELPWPMQARRAHRKSQATGQLASGSESRAAYWTRQLSRTKGKMKEGFQTIQPWAWTLKKIGGQFGAGTESYFSLLRFLLFLNLVASVIEICMKLIPTWLEGAPPGPPGPNISSPCGSYIPHTHGLVAFPTQLFNLLSGEGYLEWSPLFYGFYPPRSNLAITYLCSVFAISVIYLLCILRRSVSGLKETLLAESDILTSYSHRVFSAWNFGLCGDVHVRLRQRIILYELQVDLEEAVVRRRAAEQTLSQRAKVWSMRALLNVLVLALLGAAFYGIYWATEYTLTLQETPLVRQTPLFKLLVDYLPSIFISLFNFVLPPVFKFIASLEGYTQSRQIVLILLRTVFLRLASLVFLLVSLWSQITCGGNMEAEGCKACGYNYKEIPCWETRLGQEMYKLVLFDLLMGLLVTLLVQFPRKILCGLCPGALGRLSGTLEFQVPDEVLGLIYAQTVVWVGSFFCPLLPLINTAKFLILFCLKKITLFSIYSPASRTFRASTANFFFPLVLLVGLAISAVPVLYSIFLIPPSKLCGPFRGKLSIWAQIPEAIESLPQTAQNFLYFLGTQAFTVPLLILSSILMMYTVALANCYGRLISELKRQIETEVQNKVFLAQRAVALSSRNGTS
;
A
#
# COMPACT_ATOMS: atom_id res chain seq x y z
N MET A 1 -45.71 -51.62 -7.13
CA MET A 1 -44.99 -50.69 -8.02
C MET A 1 -45.98 -49.59 -8.38
N GLU A 2 -45.99 -48.52 -7.58
CA GLU A 2 -47.03 -47.49 -7.58
C GLU A 2 -46.69 -46.38 -8.59
N ALA A 3 -47.47 -46.31 -9.67
CA ALA A 3 -47.53 -45.14 -10.54
C ALA A 3 -48.60 -44.21 -9.99
N TRP A 4 -48.18 -43.05 -9.48
CA TRP A 4 -49.06 -42.05 -8.87
C TRP A 4 -49.97 -41.43 -9.93
N GLY A 5 -51.27 -41.67 -9.76
CA GLY A 5 -52.33 -41.15 -10.59
C GLY A 5 -52.45 -39.64 -10.53
N GLN A 6 -52.70 -39.06 -11.70
CA GLN A 6 -53.00 -37.65 -11.92
C GLN A 6 -54.34 -37.30 -11.25
N SER A 7 -54.32 -36.30 -10.36
CA SER A 7 -55.52 -35.67 -9.81
C SER A 7 -55.99 -34.51 -10.71
N PRO A 8 -57.30 -34.24 -10.75
CA PRO A 8 -57.97 -33.79 -11.96
C PRO A 8 -58.10 -32.28 -12.06
N ALA A 9 -58.32 -31.86 -13.32
CA ALA A 9 -58.60 -30.51 -13.78
C ALA A 9 -59.55 -29.74 -12.84
N CYS A 10 -59.02 -28.67 -12.25
CA CYS A 10 -59.83 -27.66 -11.57
C CYS A 10 -60.67 -26.94 -12.64
N SER A 11 -61.97 -27.14 -12.54
CA SER A 11 -63.01 -26.48 -13.32
C SER A 11 -62.91 -24.96 -13.20
N SER A 12 -63.27 -24.31 -14.31
CA SER A 12 -63.33 -22.88 -14.54
C SER A 12 -64.02 -22.10 -13.40
N SER A 13 -63.24 -21.62 -12.43
CA SER A 13 -63.67 -20.54 -11.57
C SER A 13 -63.40 -19.22 -12.30
N ARG A 14 -64.40 -18.34 -12.29
CA ARG A 14 -64.42 -17.02 -12.91
C ARG A 14 -63.04 -16.36 -12.90
N LYS A 15 -62.58 -15.93 -14.07
CA LYS A 15 -61.48 -14.95 -14.22
C LYS A 15 -61.76 -13.76 -13.30
N ALA A 16 -61.24 -13.80 -12.08
CA ALA A 16 -60.93 -12.60 -11.35
C ALA A 16 -59.91 -11.89 -12.22
N ARG A 17 -60.33 -10.83 -12.92
CA ARG A 17 -59.44 -9.88 -13.57
C ARG A 17 -58.58 -9.29 -12.45
N THR A 18 -57.48 -9.95 -12.15
CA THR A 18 -56.43 -9.42 -11.29
C THR A 18 -55.91 -8.19 -12.01
N GLY A 19 -56.16 -7.02 -11.43
CA GLY A 19 -55.54 -5.79 -11.91
C GLY A 19 -54.03 -5.99 -12.03
N PRO A 20 -53.35 -5.30 -12.96
CA PRO A 20 -51.92 -5.43 -13.16
C PRO A 20 -51.18 -5.20 -11.83
N SER A 21 -50.30 -6.13 -11.48
CA SER A 21 -49.50 -6.04 -10.26
C SER A 21 -48.52 -4.86 -10.36
N LEU A 22 -48.05 -4.34 -9.22
CA LEU A 22 -47.01 -3.31 -9.17
C LEU A 22 -45.81 -3.69 -10.08
N ALA A 23 -45.48 -4.98 -10.16
CA ALA A 23 -44.41 -5.49 -10.99
C ALA A 23 -44.66 -5.31 -12.50
N SER A 24 -45.89 -5.47 -13.00
CA SER A 24 -46.18 -5.23 -14.41
C SER A 24 -46.21 -3.73 -14.74
N VAL A 25 -46.76 -2.90 -13.86
CA VAL A 25 -46.75 -1.43 -14.02
C VAL A 25 -45.32 -0.87 -14.03
N LEU A 26 -44.44 -1.40 -13.17
CA LEU A 26 -43.03 -1.01 -13.14
C LEU A 26 -42.27 -1.38 -14.43
N ASN A 27 -42.69 -2.45 -15.11
CA ASN A 27 -42.10 -2.86 -16.39
C ASN A 27 -42.52 -1.97 -17.57
N ASP A 28 -43.70 -1.35 -17.51
CA ASP A 28 -44.21 -0.46 -18.57
C ASP A 28 -43.64 0.96 -18.48
N LEU A 29 -42.98 1.33 -17.38
CA LEU A 29 -42.34 2.63 -17.25
C LEU A 29 -41.18 2.75 -18.28
N PRO A 30 -41.01 3.93 -18.92
CA PRO A 30 -40.03 4.13 -20.00
C PRO A 30 -38.59 3.80 -19.58
N SER A 31 -38.24 3.88 -18.29
CA SER A 31 -36.93 3.47 -17.79
C SER A 31 -36.68 1.95 -17.89
N ALA A 32 -37.72 1.11 -17.74
CA ALA A 32 -37.62 -0.34 -17.93
C ALA A 32 -37.64 -0.71 -19.43
N ALA A 33 -38.45 0.00 -20.22
CA ALA A 33 -38.52 -0.17 -21.68
C ALA A 33 -37.18 0.16 -22.39
N THR A 34 -36.41 1.15 -21.89
CA THR A 34 -35.11 1.50 -22.48
C THR A 34 -34.08 0.37 -22.46
N LEU A 35 -34.27 -0.66 -21.63
CA LEU A 35 -33.36 -1.81 -21.58
C LEU A 35 -33.75 -2.96 -22.51
N ARG A 36 -34.98 -3.04 -23.03
CA ARG A 36 -35.40 -4.27 -23.74
C ARG A 36 -36.16 -4.15 -25.04
N TYR A 37 -36.72 -3.02 -25.44
CA TYR A 37 -37.44 -3.03 -26.74
C TYR A 37 -37.50 -1.63 -27.37
N ARG A 38 -36.67 -1.39 -28.38
CA ARG A 38 -37.03 -0.46 -29.45
C ARG A 38 -37.39 -1.34 -30.65
N GLY A 39 -38.69 -1.46 -30.92
CA GLY A 39 -39.18 -2.10 -32.12
C GLY A 39 -38.67 -1.36 -33.38
N PRO A 40 -38.68 -2.03 -34.54
CA PRO A 40 -38.19 -1.46 -35.79
C PRO A 40 -39.04 -0.23 -36.17
N GLY A 41 -38.39 0.91 -36.43
CA GLY A 41 -39.04 2.11 -36.99
C GLY A 41 -38.92 3.42 -36.19
N VAL A 42 -38.32 3.44 -35.00
CA VAL A 42 -38.12 4.71 -34.25
C VAL A 42 -36.73 5.28 -34.53
N LEU A 43 -36.66 6.31 -35.40
CA LEU A 43 -35.40 7.02 -35.66
C LEU A 43 -34.86 7.71 -34.39
N PRO A 44 -33.54 7.74 -34.18
CA PRO A 44 -32.92 8.39 -33.03
C PRO A 44 -33.10 9.91 -33.06
N TRP A 45 -33.37 10.52 -31.90
CA TRP A 45 -33.33 11.98 -31.74
C TRP A 45 -31.98 12.55 -32.18
N GLY A 46 -32.01 13.41 -33.21
CA GLY A 46 -30.84 14.16 -33.71
C GLY A 46 -30.43 13.88 -35.15
N THR A 47 -31.16 13.07 -35.92
CA THR A 47 -30.98 13.02 -37.38
C THR A 47 -31.59 14.27 -38.00
N LEU A 48 -30.74 15.15 -38.53
CA LEU A 48 -31.14 16.24 -39.43
C LEU A 48 -31.77 15.61 -40.67
N ASP A 49 -32.90 16.15 -41.11
CA ASP A 49 -33.52 15.82 -42.38
C ASP A 49 -32.52 16.16 -43.50
N GLU A 50 -31.88 15.15 -44.09
CA GLU A 50 -31.12 15.30 -45.32
C GLU A 50 -32.11 15.17 -46.47
N ASP A 51 -32.55 16.34 -46.96
CA ASP A 51 -33.30 16.51 -48.19
C ASP A 51 -32.53 15.93 -49.38
N ASP A 52 -33.33 15.42 -50.32
CA ASP A 52 -32.98 14.79 -51.57
C ASP A 52 -31.84 15.47 -52.34
N ASP A 53 -30.81 14.70 -52.71
CA ASP A 53 -30.09 14.95 -53.96
C ASP A 53 -29.60 13.64 -54.58
N GLU A 54 -30.15 13.38 -55.78
CA GLU A 54 -29.82 12.28 -56.67
C GLU A 54 -28.40 12.43 -57.24
N GLY A 55 -27.71 11.29 -57.35
CA GLY A 55 -26.75 11.06 -58.45
C GLY A 55 -25.30 10.81 -58.03
N GLY A 56 -24.76 9.67 -58.50
CA GLY A 56 -23.31 9.48 -58.57
C GLY A 56 -22.79 8.09 -58.16
N ARG A 57 -23.14 7.06 -58.94
CA ARG A 57 -22.55 5.71 -58.86
C ARG A 57 -21.06 5.77 -59.24
N SER A 58 -20.15 5.56 -58.28
CA SER A 58 -18.83 4.90 -58.47
C SER A 58 -17.89 4.86 -57.24
N LEU A 59 -18.38 5.12 -56.02
CA LEU A 59 -17.60 4.95 -54.76
C LEU A 59 -18.18 3.88 -53.81
N GLN A 60 -19.03 2.98 -54.31
CA GLN A 60 -19.83 2.08 -53.50
C GLN A 60 -19.05 0.87 -52.93
N ALA A 61 -17.90 0.49 -53.50
CA ALA A 61 -17.14 -0.67 -53.00
C ALA A 61 -16.32 -0.41 -51.72
N PHE A 62 -15.88 0.84 -51.47
CA PHE A 62 -15.17 1.19 -50.24
C PHE A 62 -16.08 1.68 -49.12
N ALA A 63 -17.32 2.10 -49.43
CA ALA A 63 -18.31 2.46 -48.43
C ALA A 63 -18.94 1.22 -47.76
N GLU A 64 -19.13 0.11 -48.48
CA GLU A 64 -19.77 -1.09 -47.93
C GLU A 64 -18.94 -1.78 -46.83
N THR A 65 -17.60 -1.77 -46.92
CA THR A 65 -16.75 -2.32 -45.85
C THR A 65 -16.61 -1.39 -44.64
N ALA A 66 -16.85 -0.09 -44.80
CA ALA A 66 -16.91 0.86 -43.68
C ALA A 66 -18.30 0.92 -43.02
N GLN A 67 -19.37 0.62 -43.75
CA GLN A 67 -20.74 0.63 -43.23
C GLN A 67 -21.06 -0.60 -42.35
N MET A 68 -20.37 -1.73 -42.52
CA MET A 68 -20.77 -2.98 -41.88
C MET A 68 -20.41 -3.11 -40.38
N GLU A 69 -19.74 -2.13 -39.76
CA GLU A 69 -19.60 -2.06 -38.29
C GLU A 69 -19.92 -0.68 -37.70
N SER A 70 -20.79 0.09 -38.34
CA SER A 70 -21.37 1.32 -37.76
C SER A 70 -22.53 1.01 -36.80
N HIS A 71 -22.39 0.02 -35.92
CA HIS A 71 -23.31 -0.06 -34.79
C HIS A 71 -23.03 1.14 -33.86
N PRO A 72 -24.03 1.98 -33.56
CA PRO A 72 -23.82 3.08 -32.63
C PRO A 72 -23.27 2.49 -31.32
N SER A 73 -22.17 3.06 -30.80
CA SER A 73 -21.45 2.59 -29.59
C SER A 73 -22.32 2.29 -28.35
N ARG A 74 -23.60 2.70 -28.39
CA ARG A 74 -24.64 2.42 -27.40
C ARG A 74 -25.19 1.00 -27.46
N GLU A 75 -25.09 0.31 -28.59
CA GLU A 75 -25.58 -1.07 -28.79
C GLU A 75 -24.54 -2.13 -28.43
N LEU A 76 -23.25 -1.81 -28.54
CA LEU A 76 -22.21 -2.76 -28.14
C LEU A 76 -22.24 -3.00 -26.62
N PRO A 77 -22.08 -4.27 -26.15
CA PRO A 77 -22.06 -4.63 -24.73
C PRO A 77 -20.73 -4.22 -24.07
N TRP A 78 -20.39 -2.94 -24.18
CA TRP A 78 -19.17 -2.37 -23.65
C TRP A 78 -19.41 -1.86 -22.22
N PRO A 79 -18.47 -2.11 -21.29
CA PRO A 79 -18.50 -1.45 -19.99
C PRO A 79 -18.47 0.07 -20.18
N MET A 80 -19.10 0.82 -19.26
CA MET A 80 -19.17 2.29 -19.31
C MET A 80 -17.80 2.97 -19.51
N GLN A 81 -16.73 2.36 -19.01
CA GLN A 81 -15.36 2.83 -19.20
C GLN A 81 -14.90 2.74 -20.66
N ALA A 82 -15.16 1.62 -21.35
CA ALA A 82 -14.84 1.45 -22.76
C ALA A 82 -15.66 2.40 -23.63
N ARG A 83 -16.96 2.59 -23.34
CA ARG A 83 -17.79 3.61 -24.01
C ARG A 83 -17.24 5.02 -23.82
N ARG A 84 -16.81 5.38 -22.61
CA ARG A 84 -16.17 6.69 -22.35
C ARG A 84 -14.84 6.84 -23.09
N ALA A 85 -14.03 5.79 -23.15
CA ALA A 85 -12.77 5.80 -23.89
C ALA A 85 -13.00 5.98 -25.39
N HIS A 86 -13.97 5.26 -25.95
CA HIS A 86 -14.37 5.39 -27.35
C HIS A 86 -14.92 6.79 -27.66
N ARG A 87 -15.78 7.34 -26.81
CA ARG A 87 -16.26 8.74 -26.97
C ARG A 87 -15.11 9.74 -26.93
N LYS A 88 -14.12 9.51 -26.06
CA LYS A 88 -12.92 10.35 -26.00
C LYS A 88 -12.06 10.21 -27.25
N SER A 89 -11.88 9.00 -27.78
CA SER A 89 -11.12 8.81 -29.02
C SER A 89 -11.84 9.45 -30.21
N GLN A 90 -13.16 9.31 -30.31
CA GLN A 90 -13.97 10.01 -31.31
C GLN A 90 -13.88 11.54 -31.17
N ALA A 91 -14.04 12.09 -29.97
CA ALA A 91 -13.91 13.53 -29.74
C ALA A 91 -12.51 14.05 -30.07
N THR A 92 -11.46 13.27 -29.77
CA THR A 92 -10.08 13.62 -30.13
C THR A 92 -9.87 13.55 -31.65
N GLY A 93 -10.51 12.59 -32.32
CA GLY A 93 -10.51 12.49 -33.79
C GLY A 93 -11.24 13.65 -34.46
N GLN A 94 -12.36 14.12 -33.89
CA GLN A 94 -13.12 15.27 -34.41
C GLN A 94 -12.40 16.60 -34.20
N LEU A 95 -11.75 16.80 -33.04
CA LEU A 95 -10.91 17.98 -32.78
C LEU A 95 -9.71 18.07 -33.73
N ALA A 96 -9.27 16.95 -34.32
CA ALA A 96 -8.18 16.93 -35.30
C ALA A 96 -8.59 17.49 -36.68
N SER A 97 -9.89 17.68 -36.95
CA SER A 97 -10.40 18.31 -38.18
C SER A 97 -10.45 19.84 -38.09
N GLY A 98 -10.35 20.41 -36.88
CA GLY A 98 -10.33 21.86 -36.67
C GLY A 98 -8.92 22.44 -36.75
N SER A 99 -8.75 23.47 -37.56
CA SER A 99 -7.57 24.34 -37.74
C SER A 99 -6.42 24.18 -36.73
N GLU A 100 -5.24 23.80 -37.22
CA GLU A 100 -4.03 23.47 -36.46
C GLU A 100 -3.43 24.68 -35.69
N SER A 101 -3.84 24.89 -34.44
CA SER A 101 -3.08 25.77 -33.54
C SER A 101 -1.84 25.05 -32.98
N ARG A 102 -0.74 25.79 -32.77
CA ARG A 102 0.49 25.27 -32.12
C ARG A 102 0.22 24.57 -30.78
N ALA A 103 -0.79 25.01 -30.03
CA ALA A 103 -1.20 24.38 -28.78
C ALA A 103 -1.81 22.98 -29.01
N ALA A 104 -2.58 22.78 -30.07
CA ALA A 104 -3.11 21.47 -30.46
C ALA A 104 -1.99 20.49 -30.85
N TYR A 105 -0.96 20.97 -31.55
CA TYR A 105 0.23 20.16 -31.87
C TYR A 105 0.98 19.70 -30.60
N TRP A 106 1.30 20.63 -29.69
CA TRP A 106 2.02 20.30 -28.45
C TRP A 106 1.23 19.36 -27.53
N THR A 107 -0.09 19.56 -27.41
CA THR A 107 -0.96 18.66 -26.66
C THR A 107 -1.05 17.27 -27.31
N ARG A 108 -1.06 17.18 -28.65
CA ARG A 108 -1.00 15.92 -29.38
C ARG A 108 0.34 15.19 -29.21
N GLN A 109 1.47 15.91 -29.22
CA GLN A 109 2.78 15.32 -28.96
C GLN A 109 2.89 14.81 -27.53
N LEU A 110 2.46 15.60 -26.54
CA LEU A 110 2.46 15.21 -25.12
C LEU A 110 1.55 14.01 -24.84
N SER A 111 0.39 13.93 -25.51
CA SER A 111 -0.49 12.77 -25.39
C SER A 111 0.07 11.53 -26.09
N ARG A 112 0.77 11.67 -27.22
CA ARG A 112 1.51 10.56 -27.87
C ARG A 112 2.65 10.06 -27.01
N THR A 113 3.47 10.94 -26.41
CA THR A 113 4.57 10.52 -25.52
C THR A 113 4.03 9.86 -24.25
N LYS A 114 2.96 10.41 -23.66
CA LYS A 114 2.26 9.78 -22.53
C LYS A 114 1.65 8.43 -22.88
N GLY A 115 1.11 8.29 -24.10
CA GLY A 115 0.61 7.03 -24.66
C GLY A 115 1.71 5.98 -24.80
N LYS A 116 2.80 6.32 -25.51
CA LYS A 116 3.98 5.46 -25.68
C LYS A 116 4.64 5.07 -24.35
N MET A 117 4.74 6.01 -23.41
CA MET A 117 5.25 5.74 -22.07
C MET A 117 4.35 4.73 -21.35
N LYS A 118 3.02 4.93 -21.40
CA LYS A 118 2.06 4.01 -20.80
C LYS A 118 2.11 2.62 -21.45
N GLU A 119 2.26 2.54 -22.77
CA GLU A 119 2.44 1.29 -23.52
C GLU A 119 3.74 0.58 -23.13
N GLY A 120 4.86 1.30 -23.05
CA GLY A 120 6.13 0.77 -22.55
C GLY A 120 6.03 0.24 -21.11
N PHE A 121 5.33 0.95 -20.23
CA PHE A 121 5.04 0.45 -18.88
C PHE A 121 4.07 -0.73 -18.84
N GLN A 122 3.26 -0.94 -19.89
CA GLN A 122 2.34 -2.08 -19.99
C GLN A 122 3.03 -3.32 -20.57
N THR A 123 3.92 -3.16 -21.55
CA THR A 123 4.71 -4.27 -22.11
C THR A 123 5.74 -4.81 -21.10
N ILE A 124 6.33 -3.94 -20.27
CA ILE A 124 7.27 -4.32 -19.21
C ILE A 124 6.52 -4.69 -17.92
N GLN A 125 5.33 -5.30 -17.97
CA GLN A 125 4.67 -5.79 -16.75
C GLN A 125 5.10 -7.23 -16.42
N PRO A 126 6.15 -7.44 -15.60
CA PRO A 126 6.49 -8.78 -15.20
C PRO A 126 5.35 -9.36 -14.37
N TRP A 127 5.12 -10.66 -14.54
CA TRP A 127 4.12 -11.45 -13.82
C TRP A 127 2.65 -11.01 -13.98
N ALA A 128 2.28 -10.21 -14.99
CA ALA A 128 0.88 -9.81 -15.20
C ALA A 128 -0.07 -11.01 -15.30
N TRP A 129 0.32 -12.04 -16.06
CA TRP A 129 -0.46 -13.28 -16.17
C TRP A 129 -0.52 -14.06 -14.84
N THR A 130 0.58 -14.09 -14.09
CA THR A 130 0.61 -14.74 -12.76
C THR A 130 -0.34 -14.04 -11.80
N LEU A 131 -0.38 -12.70 -11.82
CA LEU A 131 -1.28 -11.91 -10.98
C LEU A 131 -2.75 -12.16 -11.32
N LYS A 132 -3.09 -12.19 -12.62
CA LYS A 132 -4.45 -12.53 -13.09
C LYS A 132 -4.85 -13.95 -12.68
N LYS A 133 -3.94 -14.92 -12.76
CA LYS A 133 -4.16 -16.30 -12.30
C LYS A 133 -4.42 -16.37 -10.79
N ILE A 134 -3.62 -15.64 -10.01
CA ILE A 134 -3.79 -15.56 -8.54
C ILE A 134 -5.13 -14.92 -8.19
N GLY A 135 -5.48 -13.79 -8.80
CA GLY A 135 -6.76 -13.11 -8.59
C GLY A 135 -7.96 -13.98 -8.97
N GLY A 136 -7.85 -14.74 -10.07
CA GLY A 136 -8.91 -15.66 -10.51
C GLY A 136 -9.14 -16.85 -9.58
N GLN A 137 -8.10 -17.39 -8.94
CA GLN A 137 -8.21 -18.60 -8.11
C GLN A 137 -8.35 -18.33 -6.60
N PHE A 138 -7.61 -17.34 -6.09
CA PHE A 138 -7.53 -17.04 -4.65
C PHE A 138 -8.27 -15.75 -4.27
N GLY A 139 -8.71 -14.95 -5.24
CA GLY A 139 -9.51 -13.75 -5.04
C GLY A 139 -8.72 -12.44 -5.11
N ALA A 140 -9.45 -11.33 -5.09
CA ALA A 140 -8.88 -9.99 -5.26
C ALA A 140 -7.99 -9.55 -4.08
N GLY A 141 -8.20 -10.09 -2.88
CA GLY A 141 -7.38 -9.77 -1.71
C GLY A 141 -5.93 -10.24 -1.87
N THR A 142 -5.72 -11.49 -2.26
CA THR A 142 -4.38 -12.04 -2.54
C THR A 142 -3.74 -11.35 -3.74
N GLU A 143 -4.52 -11.03 -4.78
CA GLU A 143 -4.06 -10.22 -5.91
C GLU A 143 -3.51 -8.85 -5.44
N SER A 144 -4.20 -8.17 -4.53
CA SER A 144 -3.78 -6.86 -4.01
C SER A 144 -2.41 -6.92 -3.31
N TYR A 145 -2.12 -8.01 -2.60
CA TYR A 145 -0.81 -8.25 -1.97
C TYR A 145 0.30 -8.39 -3.01
N PHE A 146 0.14 -9.26 -4.01
CA PHE A 146 1.18 -9.44 -5.05
C PHE A 146 1.34 -8.20 -5.92
N SER A 147 0.26 -7.46 -6.16
CA SER A 147 0.29 -6.15 -6.81
C SER A 147 1.13 -5.14 -6.01
N LEU A 148 0.97 -5.11 -4.68
CA LEU A 148 1.75 -4.25 -3.79
C LEU A 148 3.22 -4.67 -3.74
N LEU A 149 3.51 -5.96 -3.60
CA LEU A 149 4.86 -6.52 -3.60
C LEU A 149 5.60 -6.15 -4.90
N ARG A 150 4.96 -6.33 -6.06
CA ARG A 150 5.54 -5.94 -7.36
C ARG A 150 5.78 -4.43 -7.46
N PHE A 151 4.88 -3.61 -6.93
CA PHE A 151 5.05 -2.15 -6.89
C PHE A 151 6.25 -1.73 -6.02
N LEU A 152 6.37 -2.30 -4.82
CA LEU A 152 7.50 -2.03 -3.92
C LEU A 152 8.81 -2.55 -4.52
N LEU A 153 8.81 -3.72 -5.15
CA LEU A 153 9.97 -4.25 -5.87
C LEU A 153 10.49 -3.25 -6.91
N PHE A 154 9.59 -2.71 -7.76
CA PHE A 154 9.97 -1.72 -8.77
C PHE A 154 10.49 -0.42 -8.13
N LEU A 155 9.86 0.04 -7.06
CA LEU A 155 10.30 1.22 -6.32
C LEU A 155 11.71 1.06 -5.72
N ASN A 156 12.02 -0.10 -5.14
CA ASN A 156 13.36 -0.39 -4.62
C ASN A 156 14.39 -0.52 -5.74
N LEU A 157 14.00 -1.12 -6.88
CA LEU A 157 14.87 -1.21 -8.05
C LEU A 157 15.23 0.18 -8.58
N VAL A 158 14.25 1.07 -8.76
CA VAL A 158 14.50 2.46 -9.20
C VAL A 158 15.40 3.19 -8.21
N ALA A 159 15.14 3.07 -6.90
CA ALA A 159 16.00 3.67 -5.88
C ALA A 159 17.43 3.12 -5.92
N SER A 160 17.61 1.80 -6.10
CA SER A 160 18.93 1.19 -6.21
C SER A 160 19.73 1.71 -7.42
N VAL A 161 19.06 1.92 -8.56
CA VAL A 161 19.69 2.51 -9.75
C VAL A 161 20.13 3.94 -9.46
N ILE A 162 19.28 4.75 -8.82
CA ILE A 162 19.62 6.13 -8.45
C ILE A 162 20.81 6.16 -7.48
N GLU A 163 20.85 5.29 -6.47
CA GLU A 163 21.95 5.23 -5.51
C GLU A 163 23.26 4.81 -6.18
N ILE A 164 23.22 3.82 -7.07
CA ILE A 164 24.40 3.43 -7.87
C ILE A 164 24.86 4.61 -8.72
N CYS A 165 23.95 5.28 -9.42
CA CYS A 165 24.30 6.40 -10.31
C CYS A 165 24.81 7.64 -9.58
N MET A 166 24.26 7.98 -8.40
CA MET A 166 24.58 9.23 -7.69
C MET A 166 25.64 9.07 -6.59
N LYS A 167 25.83 7.86 -6.03
CA LYS A 167 26.81 7.62 -4.97
C LYS A 167 27.96 6.73 -5.44
N LEU A 168 27.65 5.54 -5.98
CA LEU A 168 28.68 4.56 -6.32
C LEU A 168 29.54 5.03 -7.50
N ILE A 169 28.91 5.40 -8.62
CA ILE A 169 29.63 5.83 -9.83
C ILE A 169 30.56 7.03 -9.56
N PRO A 170 30.12 8.14 -8.92
CA PRO A 170 31.00 9.28 -8.63
C PRO A 170 32.16 8.91 -7.71
N THR A 171 31.94 8.01 -6.75
CA THR A 171 33.01 7.54 -5.84
C THR A 171 34.16 6.89 -6.61
N TRP A 172 33.84 6.05 -7.60
CA TRP A 172 34.85 5.36 -8.41
C TRP A 172 35.44 6.24 -9.52
N LEU A 173 34.65 7.13 -10.13
CA LEU A 173 35.10 8.00 -11.21
C LEU A 173 36.08 9.08 -10.73
N GLU A 174 35.86 9.65 -9.55
CA GLU A 174 36.73 10.70 -8.99
C GLU A 174 38.05 10.14 -8.39
N GLY A 175 38.30 8.84 -8.55
CA GLY A 175 39.51 8.15 -8.11
C GLY A 175 39.25 7.12 -7.02
N ALA A 176 40.20 6.19 -6.83
CA ALA A 176 40.05 5.08 -5.89
C ALA A 176 39.69 5.57 -4.47
N PRO A 177 38.73 4.91 -3.80
CA PRO A 177 38.36 5.25 -2.44
C PRO A 177 39.57 5.06 -1.51
N PRO A 178 39.81 5.98 -0.56
CA PRO A 178 40.88 5.82 0.40
C PRO A 178 40.62 4.57 1.26
N GLY A 179 41.70 3.89 1.63
CA GLY A 179 41.64 2.86 2.67
C GLY A 179 41.14 3.45 4.01
N PRO A 180 40.86 2.59 5.01
CA PRO A 180 40.49 3.06 6.34
C PRO A 180 41.55 4.01 6.92
N PRO A 181 41.14 4.93 7.80
CA PRO A 181 42.07 5.85 8.42
C PRO A 181 43.19 5.06 9.12
N GLY A 182 44.44 5.33 8.76
CA GLY A 182 45.58 4.70 9.41
C GLY A 182 45.65 5.09 10.90
N PRO A 183 46.28 4.26 11.76
CA PRO A 183 46.39 4.52 13.20
C PRO A 183 47.12 5.83 13.53
N ASN A 184 47.91 6.38 12.59
CA ASN A 184 48.73 7.57 12.77
C ASN A 184 47.99 8.90 12.58
N ILE A 185 46.69 8.89 12.23
CA ILE A 185 45.92 10.14 12.16
C ILE A 185 45.60 10.56 13.60
N SER A 186 46.24 11.63 14.06
CA SER A 186 45.98 12.30 15.34
C SER A 186 44.61 12.99 15.30
N SER A 187 43.53 12.21 15.29
CA SER A 187 42.19 12.72 15.48
C SER A 187 41.91 12.82 16.99
N PRO A 188 41.29 13.91 17.48
CA PRO A 188 40.84 13.99 18.87
C PRO A 188 39.79 12.92 19.21
N CYS A 189 39.21 12.28 18.19
CA CYS A 189 38.15 11.27 18.27
C CYS A 189 38.67 9.83 18.22
N GLY A 190 40.00 9.61 18.32
CA GLY A 190 40.62 8.28 18.31
C GLY A 190 40.93 7.73 16.92
N SER A 191 41.24 6.42 16.87
CA SER A 191 41.57 5.68 15.66
C SER A 191 40.47 4.66 15.34
N TYR A 192 40.24 4.41 14.04
CA TYR A 192 39.25 3.44 13.58
C TYR A 192 39.87 2.40 12.66
N ILE A 193 39.83 1.13 13.06
CA ILE A 193 40.39 0.02 12.30
C ILE A 193 39.27 -0.99 12.01
N PRO A 194 38.70 -1.02 10.78
CA PRO A 194 37.63 -1.96 10.44
C PRO A 194 38.16 -3.37 10.11
N HIS A 195 39.45 -3.50 9.78
CA HIS A 195 40.04 -4.79 9.42
C HIS A 195 40.57 -5.52 10.66
N THR A 196 40.11 -6.75 10.86
CA THR A 196 40.78 -7.68 11.77
C THR A 196 42.11 -8.09 11.16
N HIS A 197 43.23 -7.79 11.82
CA HIS A 197 44.55 -8.27 11.39
C HIS A 197 44.61 -9.81 11.46
N GLY A 198 45.02 -10.48 10.37
CA GLY A 198 45.32 -11.92 10.34
C GLY A 198 44.47 -12.77 9.39
N LEU A 199 44.83 -14.06 9.26
CA LEU A 199 44.02 -15.05 8.52
C LEU A 199 42.76 -15.38 9.32
N VAL A 200 41.61 -15.03 8.75
CA VAL A 200 40.29 -15.30 9.34
C VAL A 200 39.74 -16.59 8.74
N ALA A 201 39.14 -17.46 9.56
CA ALA A 201 38.54 -18.71 9.09
C ALA A 201 37.32 -18.45 8.18
N PHE A 202 36.95 -19.42 7.33
CA PHE A 202 35.79 -19.30 6.46
C PHE A 202 34.45 -19.06 7.22
N PRO A 203 34.14 -19.76 8.34
CA PRO A 203 32.91 -19.51 9.10
C PRO A 203 32.81 -18.06 9.59
N THR A 204 33.92 -17.49 10.05
CA THR A 204 34.00 -16.08 10.46
C THR A 204 33.74 -15.11 9.30
N GLN A 205 34.13 -15.44 8.06
CA GLN A 205 33.76 -14.64 6.89
C GLN A 205 32.24 -14.69 6.61
N LEU A 206 31.63 -15.87 6.76
CA LEU A 206 30.18 -16.02 6.62
C LEU A 206 29.42 -15.25 7.71
N PHE A 207 29.91 -15.27 8.95
CA PHE A 207 29.31 -14.51 10.04
C PHE A 207 29.49 -13.00 9.85
N ASN A 208 30.64 -12.56 9.35
CA ASN A 208 30.88 -11.17 8.96
C ASN A 208 29.94 -10.72 7.82
N LEU A 209 29.62 -11.61 6.87
CA LEU A 209 28.63 -11.33 5.82
C LEU A 209 27.23 -11.07 6.41
N LEU A 210 26.84 -11.84 7.42
CA LEU A 210 25.54 -11.72 8.08
C LEU A 210 25.48 -10.49 8.99
N SER A 211 26.50 -10.24 9.80
CA SER A 211 26.52 -9.07 10.70
C SER A 211 26.75 -7.75 9.97
N GLY A 212 27.37 -7.77 8.79
CA GLY A 212 27.82 -6.55 8.10
C GLY A 212 29.14 -6.00 8.65
N GLU A 213 29.89 -6.80 9.40
CA GLU A 213 31.16 -6.40 10.03
C GLU A 213 32.40 -6.93 9.28
N GLY A 214 33.59 -6.49 9.68
CA GLY A 214 34.85 -6.97 9.12
C GLY A 214 35.09 -6.44 7.71
N TYR A 215 35.17 -7.33 6.71
CA TYR A 215 35.42 -6.90 5.33
C TYR A 215 34.25 -6.10 4.73
N LEU A 216 33.03 -6.32 5.22
CA LEU A 216 31.86 -5.57 4.76
C LEU A 216 31.78 -4.18 5.38
N GLU A 217 32.34 -3.97 6.57
CA GLU A 217 32.28 -2.70 7.29
C GLU A 217 32.87 -1.54 6.47
N TRP A 218 33.97 -1.83 5.74
CA TRP A 218 34.58 -0.92 4.77
C TRP A 218 34.25 -1.32 3.32
N SER A 219 32.96 -1.41 2.99
CA SER A 219 32.48 -1.74 1.64
C SER A 219 31.49 -0.69 1.12
N PRO A 220 31.21 -0.64 -0.19
CA PRO A 220 30.24 0.30 -0.77
C PRO A 220 28.82 0.20 -0.19
N LEU A 221 28.56 -0.87 0.56
CA LEU A 221 27.29 -1.09 1.25
C LEU A 221 27.02 -0.04 2.32
N PHE A 222 28.05 0.37 3.07
CA PHE A 222 27.91 1.24 4.24
C PHE A 222 28.49 2.63 4.03
N TYR A 223 27.97 3.57 4.80
CA TYR A 223 28.35 4.98 4.79
C TYR A 223 29.86 5.23 4.97
N GLY A 224 30.55 4.46 5.81
CA GLY A 224 31.97 4.68 6.13
C GLY A 224 32.93 4.64 4.93
N PHE A 225 32.62 3.85 3.90
CA PHE A 225 33.44 3.66 2.70
C PHE A 225 33.57 4.91 1.83
N TYR A 226 32.58 5.81 1.86
CA TYR A 226 32.53 6.95 0.96
C TYR A 226 33.53 8.05 1.39
N PRO A 227 34.36 8.57 0.45
CA PRO A 227 35.39 9.57 0.77
C PRO A 227 34.82 10.98 1.02
N PRO A 228 35.54 11.83 1.78
CA PRO A 228 35.13 13.21 2.03
C PRO A 228 35.42 14.12 0.83
N ARG A 229 34.65 13.97 -0.25
CA ARG A 229 34.69 14.82 -1.45
C ARG A 229 33.42 15.68 -1.51
N SER A 230 33.56 16.98 -1.79
CA SER A 230 32.43 17.93 -1.81
C SER A 230 31.36 17.56 -2.84
N ASN A 231 31.76 17.23 -4.07
CA ASN A 231 30.85 16.78 -5.13
C ASN A 231 30.06 15.55 -4.72
N LEU A 232 30.74 14.54 -4.18
CA LEU A 232 30.10 13.32 -3.69
C LEU A 232 29.13 13.60 -2.54
N ALA A 233 29.51 14.46 -1.59
CA ALA A 233 28.65 14.83 -0.47
C ALA A 233 27.35 15.51 -0.94
N ILE A 234 27.41 16.34 -2.00
CA ILE A 234 26.25 16.97 -2.62
C ILE A 234 25.38 15.92 -3.33
N THR A 235 25.96 15.07 -4.18
CA THR A 235 25.19 14.02 -4.89
C THR A 235 24.55 13.04 -3.91
N TYR A 236 25.19 12.79 -2.77
CA TYR A 236 24.66 11.99 -1.67
C TYR A 236 23.36 12.57 -1.09
N LEU A 237 23.33 13.86 -0.76
CA LEU A 237 22.12 14.52 -0.24
C LEU A 237 21.04 14.65 -1.32
N CYS A 238 21.44 14.97 -2.55
CA CYS A 238 20.54 15.03 -3.69
C CYS A 238 19.87 13.67 -3.97
N SER A 239 20.57 12.54 -3.82
CA SER A 239 19.97 11.23 -4.04
C SER A 239 18.89 10.92 -2.99
N VAL A 240 19.14 11.26 -1.73
CA VAL A 240 18.18 11.08 -0.62
C VAL A 240 16.91 11.91 -0.86
N PHE A 241 17.08 13.17 -1.28
CA PHE A 241 15.96 14.03 -1.65
C PHE A 241 15.20 13.49 -2.87
N ALA A 242 15.90 13.12 -3.95
CA ALA A 242 15.27 12.60 -5.16
C ALA A 242 14.49 11.30 -4.89
N ILE A 243 15.07 10.36 -4.14
CA ILE A 243 14.45 9.08 -3.81
C ILE A 243 13.23 9.28 -2.91
N SER A 244 13.32 10.13 -1.88
CA SER A 244 12.18 10.42 -1.00
C SER A 244 11.00 11.07 -1.74
N VAL A 245 11.27 12.00 -2.66
CA VAL A 245 10.24 12.59 -3.54
C VAL A 245 9.64 11.55 -4.48
N ILE A 246 10.45 10.68 -5.09
CA ILE A 246 9.95 9.59 -5.95
C ILE A 246 9.04 8.63 -5.16
N TYR A 247 9.46 8.22 -3.96
CA TYR A 247 8.63 7.38 -3.09
C TYR A 247 7.33 8.07 -2.71
N LEU A 248 7.38 9.34 -2.28
CA LEU A 248 6.19 10.12 -1.93
C LEU A 248 5.21 10.21 -3.09
N LEU A 249 5.66 10.64 -4.28
CA LEU A 249 4.81 10.82 -5.44
C LEU A 249 4.20 9.50 -5.94
N CYS A 250 4.99 8.42 -5.97
CA CYS A 250 4.51 7.12 -6.40
C CYS A 250 3.51 6.50 -5.43
N ILE A 251 3.77 6.57 -4.12
CA ILE A 251 2.85 6.06 -3.09
C ILE A 251 1.57 6.90 -3.05
N LEU A 252 1.69 8.22 -3.09
CA LEU A 252 0.55 9.13 -3.09
C LEU A 252 -0.34 8.90 -4.31
N ARG A 253 0.24 8.73 -5.50
CA ARG A 253 -0.51 8.39 -6.72
C ARG A 253 -1.31 7.10 -6.56
N ARG A 254 -0.71 6.06 -5.98
CA ARG A 254 -1.40 4.78 -5.74
C ARG A 254 -2.50 4.95 -4.69
N SER A 255 -2.23 5.66 -3.59
CA SER A 255 -3.20 5.92 -2.52
C SER A 255 -4.41 6.71 -3.02
N VAL A 256 -4.20 7.79 -3.78
CA VAL A 256 -5.29 8.60 -4.36
C VAL A 256 -6.12 7.80 -5.36
N SER A 257 -5.47 6.94 -6.15
CA SER A 257 -6.19 6.05 -7.08
C SER A 257 -7.09 5.07 -6.32
N GLY A 258 -6.59 4.48 -5.23
CA GLY A 258 -7.38 3.63 -4.35
C GLY A 258 -8.50 4.38 -3.63
N LEU A 259 -8.25 5.60 -3.14
CA LEU A 259 -9.26 6.43 -2.48
C LEU A 259 -10.43 6.76 -3.41
N LYS A 260 -10.14 7.06 -4.67
CA LYS A 260 -11.19 7.31 -5.67
C LYS A 260 -12.08 6.08 -5.86
N GLU A 261 -11.50 4.87 -5.85
CA GLU A 261 -12.26 3.62 -5.94
C GLU A 261 -13.10 3.36 -4.69
N THR A 262 -12.59 3.65 -3.49
CA THR A 262 -13.35 3.46 -2.24
C THR A 262 -14.52 4.43 -2.14
N LEU A 263 -14.31 5.71 -2.46
CA LEU A 263 -15.36 6.73 -2.39
C LEU A 263 -16.50 6.45 -3.37
N LEU A 264 -16.19 5.91 -4.55
CA LEU A 264 -17.20 5.48 -5.53
C LEU A 264 -17.96 4.22 -5.09
N ALA A 265 -17.37 3.38 -4.24
CA ALA A 265 -18.02 2.18 -3.73
C ALA A 265 -18.89 2.44 -2.50
N GLU A 266 -18.60 3.49 -1.73
CA GLU A 266 -19.35 3.85 -0.52
C GLU A 266 -20.64 4.63 -0.79
N SER A 267 -20.79 5.24 -1.97
CA SER A 267 -22.00 6.01 -2.31
C SER A 267 -23.29 5.19 -2.36
N ASP A 268 -23.22 3.86 -2.43
CA ASP A 268 -24.38 2.96 -2.56
C ASP A 268 -24.91 2.40 -1.22
N ILE A 269 -24.71 3.09 -0.09
CA ILE A 269 -25.19 2.57 1.22
C ILE A 269 -26.71 2.34 1.23
N LEU A 270 -27.52 3.26 0.67
CA LEU A 270 -28.98 3.11 0.65
C LEU A 270 -29.47 2.01 -0.32
N THR A 271 -28.71 1.73 -1.37
CA THR A 271 -29.04 0.70 -2.40
C THR A 271 -28.32 -0.63 -2.16
N SER A 272 -27.48 -0.73 -1.13
CA SER A 272 -26.57 -1.87 -0.94
C SER A 272 -27.28 -3.22 -0.88
N TYR A 273 -28.34 -3.34 -0.07
CA TYR A 273 -29.10 -4.59 0.04
C TYR A 273 -29.91 -4.90 -1.22
N SER A 274 -30.61 -3.91 -1.79
CA SER A 274 -31.44 -4.13 -2.98
C SER A 274 -30.60 -4.50 -4.20
N HIS A 275 -29.47 -3.80 -4.42
CA HIS A 275 -28.49 -4.15 -5.45
C HIS A 275 -27.94 -5.57 -5.21
N ARG A 276 -27.62 -5.93 -3.97
CA ARG A 276 -27.09 -7.28 -3.69
C ARG A 276 -28.11 -8.39 -3.91
N VAL A 277 -29.38 -8.16 -3.61
CA VAL A 277 -30.43 -9.15 -3.81
C VAL A 277 -30.82 -9.25 -5.28
N PHE A 278 -30.98 -8.12 -5.98
CA PHE A 278 -31.55 -8.10 -7.33
C PHE A 278 -30.52 -8.06 -8.46
N SER A 279 -29.33 -7.47 -8.26
CA SER A 279 -28.31 -7.29 -9.32
C SER A 279 -26.96 -7.95 -9.03
N ALA A 280 -26.74 -8.57 -7.87
CA ALA A 280 -25.50 -9.34 -7.66
C ALA A 280 -25.45 -10.63 -8.49
N TRP A 281 -26.57 -11.14 -8.97
CA TRP A 281 -26.60 -12.33 -9.79
C TRP A 281 -26.05 -12.05 -11.20
N ASN A 282 -25.09 -12.85 -11.64
CA ASN A 282 -24.56 -12.77 -13.00
C ASN A 282 -25.18 -13.88 -13.87
N PHE A 283 -26.09 -13.51 -14.76
CA PHE A 283 -26.79 -14.44 -15.65
C PHE A 283 -25.89 -15.05 -16.74
N GLY A 284 -24.67 -14.53 -16.95
CA GLY A 284 -23.69 -15.09 -17.89
C GLY A 284 -22.79 -16.18 -17.29
N LEU A 285 -23.04 -16.62 -16.05
CA LEU A 285 -22.29 -17.69 -15.42
C LEU A 285 -22.69 -19.05 -15.99
N CYS A 286 -21.72 -19.77 -16.55
CA CYS A 286 -21.89 -21.15 -17.03
C CYS A 286 -21.15 -22.15 -16.12
N GLY A 287 -21.80 -23.29 -15.84
CA GLY A 287 -21.22 -24.41 -15.08
C GLY A 287 -21.55 -24.41 -13.58
N ASP A 288 -21.91 -25.58 -13.05
CA ASP A 288 -22.43 -25.77 -11.68
C ASP A 288 -21.48 -25.28 -10.59
N VAL A 289 -20.17 -25.45 -10.77
CA VAL A 289 -19.17 -25.03 -9.77
C VAL A 289 -19.16 -23.52 -9.59
N HIS A 290 -19.22 -22.76 -10.70
CA HIS A 290 -19.21 -21.30 -10.66
C HIS A 290 -20.51 -20.73 -10.11
N VAL A 291 -21.64 -21.35 -10.46
CA VAL A 291 -22.98 -20.99 -9.94
C VAL A 291 -23.04 -21.20 -8.42
N ARG A 292 -22.61 -22.36 -7.93
CA ARG A 292 -22.56 -22.65 -6.48
C ARG A 292 -21.60 -21.72 -5.73
N LEU A 293 -20.44 -21.43 -6.33
CA LEU A 293 -19.49 -20.47 -5.76
C LEU A 293 -20.11 -19.06 -5.66
N ARG A 294 -20.79 -18.60 -6.72
CA ARG A 294 -21.44 -17.28 -6.72
C ARG A 294 -22.55 -17.20 -5.68
N GLN A 295 -23.38 -18.23 -5.58
CA GLN A 295 -24.44 -18.33 -4.56
C GLN A 295 -23.86 -18.24 -3.15
N ARG A 296 -22.77 -18.97 -2.88
CA ARG A 296 -22.07 -18.95 -1.59
C ARG A 296 -21.49 -17.58 -1.24
N ILE A 297 -20.89 -16.89 -2.21
CA ILE A 297 -20.34 -15.53 -2.01
C ILE A 297 -21.46 -14.56 -1.62
N ILE A 298 -22.59 -14.57 -2.35
CA ILE A 298 -23.73 -13.68 -2.07
C ILE A 298 -24.31 -13.98 -0.68
N LEU A 299 -24.47 -15.26 -0.33
CA LEU A 299 -24.95 -15.68 0.99
C LEU A 299 -24.05 -15.15 2.11
N TYR A 300 -22.73 -15.36 2.02
CA TYR A 300 -21.81 -14.90 3.06
C TYR A 300 -21.75 -13.38 3.16
N GLU A 301 -21.78 -12.66 2.03
CA GLU A 301 -21.79 -11.19 2.05
C GLU A 301 -23.05 -10.65 2.74
N LEU A 302 -24.23 -11.20 2.43
CA LEU A 302 -25.48 -10.82 3.10
C LEU A 302 -25.50 -11.21 4.58
N GLN A 303 -24.97 -12.38 4.93
CA GLN A 303 -24.89 -12.85 6.31
C GLN A 303 -24.05 -11.89 7.17
N VAL A 304 -22.84 -11.55 6.70
CA VAL A 304 -21.93 -10.64 7.43
C VAL A 304 -22.58 -9.27 7.64
N ASP A 305 -23.21 -8.73 6.61
CA ASP A 305 -23.90 -7.45 6.68
C ASP A 305 -25.08 -7.45 7.65
N LEU A 306 -25.87 -8.55 7.68
CA LEU A 306 -27.00 -8.68 8.59
C LEU A 306 -26.52 -8.83 10.04
N GLU A 307 -25.47 -9.61 10.28
CA GLU A 307 -24.83 -9.72 11.60
C GLU A 307 -24.33 -8.36 12.09
N GLU A 308 -23.71 -7.56 11.22
CA GLU A 308 -23.30 -6.20 11.56
C GLU A 308 -24.48 -5.29 11.91
N ALA A 309 -25.57 -5.33 11.14
CA ALA A 309 -26.77 -4.54 11.38
C ALA A 309 -27.40 -4.89 12.75
N VAL A 310 -27.49 -6.19 13.07
CA VAL A 310 -28.01 -6.68 14.36
C VAL A 310 -27.15 -6.19 15.53
N VAL A 311 -25.82 -6.25 15.43
CA VAL A 311 -24.93 -5.76 16.50
C VAL A 311 -25.05 -4.26 16.70
N ARG A 312 -25.17 -3.46 15.62
CA ARG A 312 -25.39 -2.00 15.71
C ARG A 312 -26.70 -1.68 16.41
N ARG A 313 -27.77 -2.43 16.10
CA ARG A 313 -29.08 -2.28 16.75
C ARG A 313 -29.00 -2.58 18.25
N ARG A 314 -28.40 -3.71 18.63
CA ARG A 314 -28.19 -4.06 20.05
C ARG A 314 -27.40 -2.99 20.80
N ALA A 315 -26.39 -2.39 20.17
CA ALA A 315 -25.61 -1.31 20.79
C ALA A 315 -26.42 -0.01 20.99
N ALA A 316 -27.42 0.25 20.16
CA ALA A 316 -28.33 1.39 20.32
C ALA A 316 -29.37 1.15 21.43
N GLU A 317 -29.78 -0.10 21.64
CA GLU A 317 -30.78 -0.51 22.65
C GLU A 317 -30.17 -0.73 24.06
N GLN A 318 -28.87 -0.50 24.27
CA GLN A 318 -28.18 -0.76 25.55
C GLN A 318 -28.55 0.23 26.65
N THR A 319 -28.82 -0.30 27.85
CA THR A 319 -29.00 0.50 29.07
C THR A 319 -27.66 1.02 29.63
N LEU A 320 -27.70 2.07 30.47
CA LEU A 320 -26.49 2.72 31.00
C LEU A 320 -25.58 1.77 31.80
N SER A 321 -26.14 0.87 32.62
CA SER A 321 -25.35 -0.08 33.42
C SER A 321 -24.69 -1.17 32.55
N GLN A 322 -25.41 -1.69 31.56
CA GLN A 322 -24.85 -2.61 30.57
C GLN A 322 -23.74 -1.95 29.76
N ARG A 323 -23.94 -0.69 29.36
CA ARG A 323 -22.94 0.12 28.68
C ARG A 323 -21.70 0.31 29.56
N ALA A 324 -21.87 0.68 30.83
CA ALA A 324 -20.76 0.82 31.78
C ALA A 324 -19.95 -0.48 31.93
N LYS A 325 -20.61 -1.64 32.05
CA LYS A 325 -19.95 -2.95 32.14
C LYS A 325 -19.11 -3.26 30.89
N VAL A 326 -19.66 -3.03 29.69
CA VAL A 326 -18.96 -3.25 28.41
C VAL A 326 -17.76 -2.31 28.29
N TRP A 327 -17.91 -1.04 28.64
CA TRP A 327 -16.82 -0.06 28.57
C TRP A 327 -15.74 -0.31 29.61
N SER A 328 -16.09 -0.73 30.84
CA SER A 328 -15.12 -1.14 31.87
C SER A 328 -14.29 -2.35 31.42
N MET A 329 -14.94 -3.37 30.86
CA MET A 329 -14.27 -4.55 30.32
C MET A 329 -13.33 -4.19 29.15
N ARG A 330 -13.77 -3.30 28.25
CA ARG A 330 -12.92 -2.76 27.18
C ARG A 330 -11.74 -1.94 27.73
N ALA A 331 -11.95 -1.12 28.75
CA ALA A 331 -10.88 -0.36 29.37
C ALA A 331 -9.80 -1.30 29.95
N LEU A 332 -10.21 -2.34 30.66
CA LEU A 332 -9.31 -3.36 31.20
C LEU A 332 -8.48 -4.05 30.08
N LEU A 333 -9.15 -4.47 29.00
CA LEU A 333 -8.45 -5.11 27.88
C LEU A 333 -7.52 -4.16 27.13
N ASN A 334 -7.87 -2.88 27.01
CA ASN A 334 -6.98 -1.89 26.39
C ASN A 334 -5.78 -1.55 27.29
N VAL A 335 -5.95 -1.52 28.62
CA VAL A 335 -4.83 -1.42 29.57
C VAL A 335 -3.89 -2.62 29.44
N LEU A 336 -4.44 -3.84 29.29
CA LEU A 336 -3.64 -5.04 29.02
C LEU A 336 -2.87 -4.92 27.69
N VAL A 337 -3.49 -4.42 26.63
CA VAL A 337 -2.80 -4.17 25.33
C VAL A 337 -1.67 -3.16 25.50
N LEU A 338 -1.89 -2.06 26.23
CA LEU A 338 -0.85 -1.06 26.51
C LEU A 338 0.30 -1.66 27.33
N ALA A 339 0.02 -2.52 28.31
CA ALA A 339 1.03 -3.21 29.09
C ALA A 339 1.87 -4.17 28.23
N LEU A 340 1.25 -4.92 27.33
CA LEU A 340 1.95 -5.80 26.39
C LEU A 340 2.84 -5.01 25.40
N LEU A 341 2.36 -3.86 24.92
CA LEU A 341 3.15 -2.95 24.09
C LEU A 341 4.33 -2.38 24.87
N GLY A 342 4.12 -1.93 26.11
CA GLY A 342 5.17 -1.44 27.00
C GLY A 342 6.24 -2.50 27.30
N ALA A 343 5.83 -3.74 27.54
CA ALA A 343 6.75 -4.88 27.74
C ALA A 343 7.57 -5.18 26.48
N ALA A 344 6.96 -5.09 25.30
CA ALA A 344 7.67 -5.27 24.03
C ALA A 344 8.74 -4.18 23.82
N PHE A 345 8.40 -2.91 24.09
CA PHE A 345 9.34 -1.79 23.95
C PHE A 345 10.46 -1.87 24.99
N TYR A 346 10.14 -2.15 26.25
CA TYR A 346 11.16 -2.39 27.28
C TYR A 346 12.09 -3.56 26.92
N GLY A 347 11.55 -4.65 26.37
CA GLY A 347 12.35 -5.78 25.88
C GLY A 347 13.33 -5.40 24.78
N ILE A 348 12.93 -4.51 23.86
CA ILE A 348 13.81 -4.00 22.80
C ILE A 348 14.90 -3.09 23.38
N TYR A 349 14.56 -2.23 24.35
CA TYR A 349 15.54 -1.38 25.05
C TYR A 349 16.61 -2.25 25.70
N TRP A 350 16.15 -3.19 26.51
CA TRP A 350 17.00 -4.08 27.28
C TRP A 350 17.88 -4.93 26.35
N ALA A 351 17.33 -5.46 25.26
CA ALA A 351 18.11 -6.21 24.27
C ALA A 351 19.21 -5.34 23.63
N THR A 352 18.90 -4.08 23.28
CA THR A 352 19.86 -3.17 22.65
C THR A 352 20.99 -2.81 23.60
N GLU A 353 20.68 -2.48 24.86
CA GLU A 353 21.68 -2.17 25.88
C GLU A 353 22.54 -3.40 26.25
N TYR A 354 21.90 -4.55 26.41
CA TYR A 354 22.59 -5.77 26.78
C TYR A 354 23.55 -6.27 25.70
N THR A 355 23.23 -6.06 24.40
CA THR A 355 24.14 -6.34 23.29
C THR A 355 25.49 -5.63 23.45
N LEU A 356 25.50 -4.35 23.86
CA LEU A 356 26.76 -3.61 24.06
C LEU A 356 27.57 -4.23 25.21
N THR A 357 26.93 -4.43 26.37
CA THR A 357 27.61 -4.99 27.55
C THR A 357 28.18 -6.39 27.31
N LEU A 358 27.47 -7.24 26.56
CA LEU A 358 27.94 -8.58 26.23
C LEU A 358 29.09 -8.58 25.23
N GLN A 359 29.14 -7.60 24.33
CA GLN A 359 30.19 -7.50 23.33
C GLN A 359 31.57 -7.21 23.93
N GLU A 360 31.62 -6.62 25.12
CA GLU A 360 32.85 -6.42 25.89
C GLU A 360 33.39 -7.72 26.51
N THR A 361 32.53 -8.74 26.69
CA THR A 361 32.94 -9.98 27.36
C THR A 361 33.88 -10.82 26.48
N PRO A 362 34.99 -11.36 27.05
CA PRO A 362 36.02 -12.04 26.26
C PRO A 362 35.51 -13.33 25.60
N LEU A 363 34.58 -14.05 26.26
CA LEU A 363 34.00 -15.29 25.74
C LEU A 363 33.21 -15.05 24.45
N VAL A 364 32.35 -14.03 24.45
CA VAL A 364 31.53 -13.67 23.28
C VAL A 364 32.44 -13.19 22.14
N ARG A 365 33.48 -12.42 22.45
CA ARG A 365 34.44 -11.94 21.45
C ARG A 365 35.24 -13.06 20.78
N GLN A 366 35.58 -14.13 21.50
CA GLN A 366 36.34 -15.26 20.97
C GLN A 366 35.49 -16.22 20.13
N THR A 367 34.21 -16.38 20.46
CA THR A 367 33.34 -17.37 19.83
C THR A 367 32.43 -16.71 18.79
N PRO A 368 32.65 -16.94 17.48
CA PRO A 368 32.01 -16.14 16.44
C PRO A 368 30.50 -16.39 16.33
N LEU A 369 30.03 -17.58 16.70
CA LEU A 369 28.60 -17.91 16.74
C LEU A 369 27.87 -17.17 17.86
N PHE A 370 28.46 -17.08 19.06
CA PHE A 370 27.85 -16.33 20.16
C PHE A 370 27.86 -14.84 19.87
N LYS A 371 28.93 -14.31 19.27
CA LYS A 371 28.96 -12.93 18.78
C LYS A 371 27.80 -12.64 17.83
N LEU A 372 27.61 -13.49 16.81
CA LEU A 372 26.50 -13.34 15.86
C LEU A 372 25.15 -13.35 16.55
N LEU A 373 24.93 -14.27 17.49
CA LEU A 373 23.66 -14.36 18.22
C LEU A 373 23.38 -13.08 19.03
N VAL A 374 24.42 -12.51 19.66
CA VAL A 374 24.35 -11.27 20.43
C VAL A 374 24.10 -10.05 19.51
N ASP A 375 24.71 -10.01 18.33
CA ASP A 375 24.52 -8.94 17.34
C ASP A 375 23.08 -8.90 16.78
N TYR A 376 22.43 -10.05 16.66
CA TYR A 376 21.05 -10.15 16.18
C TYR A 376 20.01 -10.03 17.32
N LEU A 377 20.43 -9.88 18.57
CA LEU A 377 19.52 -9.86 19.73
C LEU A 377 18.37 -8.85 19.57
N PRO A 378 18.59 -7.57 19.19
CA PRO A 378 17.47 -6.63 19.01
C PRO A 378 16.52 -7.07 17.88
N SER A 379 17.07 -7.62 16.79
CA SER A 379 16.28 -8.14 15.66
C SER A 379 15.44 -9.35 16.07
N ILE A 380 15.98 -10.24 16.92
CA ILE A 380 15.29 -11.41 17.49
C ILE A 380 14.10 -10.97 18.33
N PHE A 381 14.28 -10.01 19.24
CA PHE A 381 13.18 -9.50 20.07
C PHE A 381 12.08 -8.86 19.23
N ILE A 382 12.44 -8.03 18.23
CA ILE A 382 11.46 -7.40 17.33
C ILE A 382 10.66 -8.46 16.56
N SER A 383 11.32 -9.47 15.98
CA SER A 383 10.62 -10.51 15.23
C SER A 383 9.73 -11.37 16.13
N LEU A 384 10.20 -11.69 17.34
CA LEU A 384 9.45 -12.48 18.32
C LEU A 384 8.16 -11.76 18.72
N PHE A 385 8.23 -10.48 19.06
CA PHE A 385 7.04 -9.71 19.39
C PHE A 385 6.11 -9.53 18.19
N ASN A 386 6.65 -9.26 17.00
CA ASN A 386 5.86 -9.16 15.76
C ASN A 386 5.20 -10.49 15.35
N PHE A 387 5.70 -11.62 15.82
CA PHE A 387 5.12 -12.94 15.60
C PHE A 387 4.10 -13.35 16.68
N VAL A 388 4.41 -13.11 17.96
CA VAL A 388 3.61 -13.56 19.10
C VAL A 388 2.45 -12.61 19.43
N LEU A 389 2.63 -11.30 19.34
CA LEU A 389 1.62 -10.33 19.76
C LEU A 389 0.39 -10.26 18.84
N PRO A 390 0.47 -10.39 17.49
CA PRO A 390 -0.74 -10.35 16.66
C PRO A 390 -1.76 -11.46 16.99
N PRO A 391 -1.36 -12.74 17.18
CA PRO A 391 -2.26 -13.76 17.72
C PRO A 391 -2.86 -13.41 19.08
N VAL A 392 -2.07 -12.83 19.99
CA VAL A 392 -2.54 -12.38 21.31
C VAL A 392 -3.56 -11.24 21.17
N PHE A 393 -3.31 -10.25 20.30
CA PHE A 393 -4.26 -9.18 20.02
C PHE A 393 -5.55 -9.70 19.38
N LYS A 394 -5.48 -10.72 18.53
CA LYS A 394 -6.66 -11.38 17.97
C LYS A 394 -7.49 -12.05 19.07
N PHE A 395 -6.84 -12.72 20.02
CA PHE A 395 -7.50 -13.30 21.18
C PHE A 395 -8.13 -12.21 22.06
N ILE A 396 -7.40 -11.16 22.42
CA ILE A 396 -7.93 -10.03 23.21
C ILE A 396 -9.11 -9.35 22.51
N ALA A 397 -8.98 -9.07 21.21
CA ALA A 397 -10.04 -8.42 20.44
C ALA A 397 -11.30 -9.29 20.31
N SER A 398 -11.17 -10.62 20.42
CA SER A 398 -12.34 -11.52 20.49
C SER A 398 -13.11 -11.38 21.81
N LEU A 399 -12.41 -11.04 22.89
CA LEU A 399 -13.01 -10.78 24.19
C LEU A 399 -13.72 -9.41 24.23
N GLU A 400 -13.19 -8.38 23.54
CA GLU A 400 -13.75 -7.01 23.55
C GLU A 400 -15.19 -6.89 22.99
N GLY A 401 -15.68 -7.93 22.32
CA GLY A 401 -17.06 -8.01 21.82
C GLY A 401 -17.40 -6.95 20.76
N TYR A 402 -16.41 -6.47 20.00
CA TYR A 402 -16.66 -5.59 18.86
C TYR A 402 -17.29 -6.35 17.67
N THR A 403 -17.98 -5.62 16.79
CA THR A 403 -18.37 -6.14 15.47
C THR A 403 -17.14 -6.67 14.73
N GLN A 404 -17.28 -7.75 13.97
CA GLN A 404 -16.18 -8.38 13.22
C GLN A 404 -15.35 -7.37 12.40
N SER A 405 -15.99 -6.44 11.68
CA SER A 405 -15.28 -5.42 10.90
C SER A 405 -14.45 -4.46 11.76
N ARG A 406 -15.00 -3.95 12.87
CA ARG A 406 -14.23 -3.12 13.81
C ARG A 406 -13.13 -3.90 14.50
N GLN A 407 -13.37 -5.17 14.83
CA GLN A 407 -12.36 -6.06 15.41
C GLN A 407 -11.16 -6.18 14.47
N ILE A 408 -11.39 -6.43 13.19
CA ILE A 408 -10.34 -6.51 12.17
C ILE A 408 -9.57 -5.19 12.07
N VAL A 409 -10.27 -4.05 12.02
CA VAL A 409 -9.62 -2.72 11.96
C VAL A 409 -8.79 -2.43 13.20
N LEU A 410 -9.28 -2.75 14.40
CA LEU A 410 -8.56 -2.54 15.65
C LEU A 410 -7.33 -3.45 15.77
N ILE A 411 -7.45 -4.73 15.40
CA ILE A 411 -6.31 -5.65 15.34
C ILE A 411 -5.26 -5.10 14.38
N LEU A 412 -5.69 -4.69 13.18
CA LEU A 412 -4.82 -4.14 12.15
C LEU A 412 -4.12 -2.86 12.62
N LEU A 413 -4.83 -1.94 13.29
CA LEU A 413 -4.24 -0.73 13.84
C LEU A 413 -3.21 -1.02 14.93
N ARG A 414 -3.49 -1.97 15.83
CA ARG A 414 -2.56 -2.40 16.89
C ARG A 414 -1.30 -3.06 16.32
N THR A 415 -1.43 -3.88 15.28
CA THR A 415 -0.27 -4.54 14.65
C THR A 415 0.56 -3.59 13.81
N VAL A 416 -0.05 -2.61 13.13
CA VAL A 416 0.65 -1.49 12.49
C VAL A 416 1.45 -0.70 13.53
N PHE A 417 0.79 -0.32 14.63
CA PHE A 417 1.44 0.44 15.70
C PHE A 417 2.63 -0.31 16.28
N LEU A 418 2.46 -1.59 16.62
CA LEU A 418 3.55 -2.43 17.14
C LEU A 418 4.77 -2.43 16.22
N ARG A 419 4.58 -2.69 14.91
CA ARG A 419 5.70 -2.80 13.94
C ARG A 419 6.42 -1.49 13.71
N LEU A 420 5.70 -0.37 13.66
CA LEU A 420 6.30 0.95 13.45
C LEU A 420 6.96 1.46 14.73
N ALA A 421 6.29 1.29 15.89
CA ALA A 421 6.82 1.70 17.17
C ALA A 421 8.04 0.86 17.58
N SER A 422 8.12 -0.43 17.24
CA SER A 422 9.32 -1.25 17.50
C SER A 422 10.56 -0.71 16.78
N LEU A 423 10.40 -0.23 15.54
CA LEU A 423 11.47 0.41 14.79
C LEU A 423 11.86 1.76 15.39
N VAL A 424 10.88 2.60 15.70
CA VAL A 424 11.14 3.91 16.34
C VAL A 424 11.85 3.73 17.67
N PHE A 425 11.41 2.77 18.47
CA PHE A 425 11.99 2.50 19.77
C PHE A 425 13.42 1.97 19.67
N LEU A 426 13.71 1.07 18.72
CA LEU A 426 15.08 0.65 18.40
C LEU A 426 15.96 1.87 18.05
N LEU A 427 15.47 2.77 17.20
CA LEU A 427 16.20 3.97 16.80
C LEU A 427 16.47 4.92 17.97
N VAL A 428 15.48 5.14 18.83
CA VAL A 428 15.64 5.95 20.05
C VAL A 428 16.65 5.31 21.00
N SER A 429 16.63 3.98 21.16
CA SER A 429 17.60 3.25 21.97
C SER A 429 19.03 3.42 21.42
N LEU A 430 19.21 3.23 20.12
CA LEU A 430 20.51 3.42 19.46
C LEU A 430 20.98 4.89 19.56
N TRP A 431 20.07 5.85 19.40
CA TRP A 431 20.40 7.26 19.56
C TRP A 431 20.80 7.64 20.99
N SER A 432 20.12 7.10 21.99
CA SER A 432 20.49 7.29 23.39
C SER A 432 21.95 6.86 23.61
N GLN A 433 22.37 5.75 23.00
CA GLN A 433 23.75 5.28 23.08
C GLN A 433 24.73 6.17 22.30
N ILE A 434 24.35 6.61 21.10
CA ILE A 434 25.19 7.48 20.25
C ILE A 434 25.40 8.87 20.90
N THR A 435 24.36 9.41 21.54
CA THR A 435 24.35 10.77 22.12
C THR A 435 24.66 10.81 23.61
N CYS A 436 25.19 9.72 24.19
CA CYS A 436 25.48 9.60 25.63
C CYS A 436 24.29 10.00 26.53
N GLY A 437 23.08 9.52 26.22
CA GLY A 437 21.84 9.82 26.94
C GLY A 437 21.27 11.22 26.66
N GLY A 438 21.72 11.89 25.60
CA GLY A 438 21.34 13.25 25.23
C GLY A 438 22.27 14.34 25.76
N ASN A 439 23.28 13.99 26.57
CA ASN A 439 24.23 14.93 27.12
C ASN A 439 25.53 14.94 26.30
N MET A 440 25.68 15.92 25.40
CA MET A 440 26.89 16.07 24.58
C MET A 440 28.16 16.37 25.41
N GLU A 441 27.99 16.82 26.67
CA GLU A 441 29.09 17.15 27.59
C GLU A 441 29.61 15.96 28.39
N ALA A 442 28.98 14.78 28.30
CA ALA A 442 29.45 13.57 28.97
C ALA A 442 30.87 13.20 28.51
N GLU A 443 31.68 12.57 29.37
CA GLU A 443 33.10 12.29 29.09
C GLU A 443 33.33 11.51 27.79
N GLY A 444 32.42 10.59 27.45
CA GLY A 444 32.46 9.82 26.20
C GLY A 444 32.04 10.60 24.94
N CYS A 445 31.41 11.77 25.09
CA CYS A 445 30.89 12.58 23.98
C CYS A 445 31.58 13.95 23.83
N LYS A 446 32.19 14.49 24.89
CA LYS A 446 32.71 15.87 24.97
C LYS A 446 33.68 16.26 23.84
N ALA A 447 34.50 15.34 23.35
CA ALA A 447 35.50 15.64 22.31
C ALA A 447 34.90 15.77 20.90
N CYS A 448 33.82 15.02 20.59
CA CYS A 448 33.37 14.82 19.22
C CYS A 448 31.86 15.06 19.02
N GLY A 449 31.10 15.23 20.11
CA GLY A 449 29.64 15.39 20.13
C GLY A 449 28.85 14.08 20.02
N TYR A 450 29.53 12.94 20.00
CA TYR A 450 28.96 11.59 19.96
C TYR A 450 29.89 10.62 20.70
N ASN A 451 29.38 9.43 21.05
CA ASN A 451 30.13 8.40 21.77
C ASN A 451 31.26 7.83 20.88
N TYR A 452 32.41 8.49 20.89
CA TYR A 452 33.54 8.20 20.00
C TYR A 452 34.38 7.01 20.47
N LYS A 453 34.30 6.63 21.75
CA LYS A 453 35.05 5.52 22.33
C LYS A 453 34.49 4.16 21.91
N GLU A 454 33.18 4.01 22.03
CA GLU A 454 32.50 2.74 21.71
C GLU A 454 32.06 2.71 20.24
N ILE A 455 31.64 3.85 19.68
CA ILE A 455 31.02 3.93 18.35
C ILE A 455 31.68 5.04 17.51
N PRO A 456 32.95 4.87 17.08
CA PRO A 456 33.69 5.87 16.32
C PRO A 456 33.01 6.27 14.99
N CYS A 457 32.29 5.33 14.36
CA CYS A 457 31.56 5.52 13.10
C CYS A 457 30.10 5.07 13.27
N TRP A 458 29.32 5.92 13.96
CA TRP A 458 27.94 5.62 14.32
C TRP A 458 27.00 5.47 13.13
N GLU A 459 27.25 6.18 12.02
CA GLU A 459 26.44 6.07 10.80
C GLU A 459 26.51 4.66 10.22
N THR A 460 27.72 4.09 10.14
CA THR A 460 27.93 2.71 9.68
C THR A 460 27.24 1.73 10.62
N ARG A 461 27.32 1.93 11.94
CA ARG A 461 26.64 1.06 12.91
C ARG A 461 25.13 1.08 12.75
N LEU A 462 24.53 2.25 12.57
CA LEU A 462 23.11 2.38 12.32
C LEU A 462 22.71 1.69 11.00
N GLY A 463 23.54 1.81 9.96
CA GLY A 463 23.37 1.08 8.70
C GLY A 463 23.43 -0.44 8.86
N GLN A 464 24.34 -0.94 9.70
CA GLN A 464 24.45 -2.37 10.04
C GLN A 464 23.21 -2.89 10.76
N GLU A 465 22.66 -2.13 11.72
CA GLU A 465 21.42 -2.53 12.40
C GLU A 465 20.25 -2.66 11.41
N MET A 466 20.08 -1.70 10.49
CA MET A 466 19.05 -1.77 9.45
C MET A 466 19.29 -2.93 8.47
N TYR A 467 20.55 -3.19 8.11
CA TYR A 467 20.94 -4.34 7.31
C TYR A 467 20.57 -5.67 7.97
N LYS A 468 20.91 -5.83 9.26
CA LYS A 468 20.55 -7.02 10.06
C LYS A 468 19.04 -7.21 10.12
N LEU A 469 18.25 -6.16 10.33
CA LEU A 469 16.78 -6.24 10.32
C LEU A 469 16.23 -6.73 8.97
N VAL A 470 16.77 -6.27 7.84
CA VAL A 470 16.31 -6.70 6.51
C VAL A 470 16.60 -8.19 6.29
N LEU A 471 17.81 -8.64 6.61
CA LEU A 471 18.22 -10.04 6.50
C LEU A 471 17.44 -10.94 7.44
N PHE A 472 17.29 -10.51 8.70
CA PHE A 472 16.60 -11.29 9.71
C PHE A 472 15.10 -11.43 9.41
N ASP A 473 14.47 -10.40 8.86
CA ASP A 473 13.08 -10.50 8.38
C ASP A 473 12.94 -11.50 7.21
N LEU A 474 13.91 -11.57 6.29
CA LEU A 474 13.95 -12.61 5.26
C LEU A 474 14.11 -14.01 5.88
N LEU A 475 15.05 -14.17 6.82
CA LEU A 475 15.30 -15.42 7.53
C LEU A 475 14.04 -15.89 8.27
N MET A 476 13.39 -15.01 9.02
CA MET A 476 12.15 -15.30 9.74
C MET A 476 11.01 -15.65 8.78
N GLY A 477 10.90 -14.96 7.64
CA GLY A 477 9.94 -15.31 6.59
C GLY A 477 10.14 -16.73 6.05
N LEU A 478 11.40 -17.12 5.81
CA LEU A 478 11.76 -18.48 5.39
C LEU A 478 11.48 -19.50 6.49
N LEU A 479 11.87 -19.20 7.73
CA LEU A 479 11.72 -20.08 8.89
C LEU A 479 10.25 -20.35 9.20
N VAL A 480 9.39 -19.32 9.22
CA VAL A 480 7.95 -19.48 9.43
C VAL A 480 7.33 -20.31 8.31
N THR A 481 7.78 -20.09 7.07
CA THR A 481 7.32 -20.90 5.93
C THR A 481 7.69 -22.38 6.14
N LEU A 482 8.96 -22.66 6.45
CA LEU A 482 9.51 -24.02 6.59
C LEU A 482 9.01 -24.76 7.83
N LEU A 483 8.93 -24.10 8.98
CA LEU A 483 8.64 -24.73 10.27
C LEU A 483 7.17 -24.65 10.69
N VAL A 484 6.42 -23.67 10.18
CA VAL A 484 5.00 -23.50 10.56
C VAL A 484 4.09 -23.86 9.40
N GLN A 485 4.29 -23.28 8.22
CA GLN A 485 3.33 -23.42 7.11
C GLN A 485 3.42 -24.80 6.44
N PHE A 486 4.62 -25.27 6.10
CA PHE A 486 4.82 -26.58 5.49
C PHE A 486 4.36 -27.74 6.39
N PRO A 487 4.76 -27.82 7.67
CA PRO A 487 4.37 -28.93 8.54
C PRO A 487 2.87 -28.93 8.83
N ARG A 488 2.26 -27.75 9.00
CA ARG A 488 0.80 -27.63 9.18
C ARG A 488 0.03 -28.17 7.98
N LYS A 489 0.55 -28.02 6.75
CA LYS A 489 -0.04 -28.67 5.57
C LYS A 489 0.07 -30.20 5.64
N ILE A 490 1.26 -30.71 5.95
CA ILE A 490 1.51 -32.16 6.04
C ILE A 490 0.61 -32.79 7.11
N LEU A 491 0.49 -32.13 8.27
CA LEU A 491 -0.35 -32.60 9.37
C LEU A 491 -1.85 -32.62 9.02
N CYS A 492 -2.34 -31.61 8.28
CA CYS A 492 -3.72 -31.61 7.77
C CYS A 492 -3.97 -32.70 6.72
N GLY A 493 -2.98 -33.02 5.88
CA GLY A 493 -3.12 -34.04 4.83
C GLY A 493 -3.00 -35.48 5.33
N LEU A 494 -2.11 -35.73 6.30
CA LEU A 494 -1.80 -37.07 6.80
C LEU A 494 -2.78 -37.53 7.89
N CYS A 495 -3.29 -36.61 8.72
CA CYS A 495 -4.12 -36.94 9.88
C CYS A 495 -5.60 -36.58 9.66
N PRO A 496 -6.48 -37.54 9.30
CA PRO A 496 -7.93 -37.31 9.24
C PRO A 496 -8.60 -37.09 10.63
N GLY A 497 -7.82 -37.12 11.72
CA GLY A 497 -8.31 -36.99 13.11
C GLY A 497 -8.50 -35.55 13.63
N ALA A 498 -8.69 -35.43 14.95
CA ALA A 498 -8.87 -34.15 15.64
C ALA A 498 -7.68 -33.17 15.45
N LEU A 499 -6.45 -33.70 15.33
CA LEU A 499 -5.25 -32.91 15.05
C LEU A 499 -5.26 -32.23 13.67
N GLY A 500 -5.78 -32.92 12.64
CA GLY A 500 -5.97 -32.33 11.31
C GLY A 500 -7.04 -31.23 11.32
N ARG A 501 -8.14 -31.45 12.06
CA ARG A 501 -9.19 -30.42 12.26
C ARG A 501 -8.71 -29.22 13.07
N LEU A 502 -7.93 -29.43 14.13
CA LEU A 502 -7.34 -28.35 14.93
C LEU A 502 -6.34 -27.53 14.13
N SER A 503 -5.52 -28.21 13.31
CA SER A 503 -4.56 -27.55 12.43
C SER A 503 -5.27 -26.71 11.37
N GLY A 504 -6.45 -27.11 10.89
CA GLY A 504 -7.31 -26.31 10.03
C GLY A 504 -6.70 -25.95 8.67
N THR A 505 -7.53 -25.53 7.73
CA THR A 505 -7.04 -25.03 6.44
C THR A 505 -6.30 -23.72 6.62
N LEU A 506 -5.09 -23.61 6.07
CA LEU A 506 -4.35 -22.35 6.03
C LEU A 506 -4.99 -21.40 5.02
N GLU A 507 -5.45 -20.26 5.51
CA GLU A 507 -5.91 -19.14 4.68
C GLU A 507 -4.79 -18.09 4.55
N PHE A 508 -4.70 -17.46 3.38
CA PHE A 508 -3.76 -16.36 3.17
C PHE A 508 -4.26 -15.09 3.85
N GLN A 509 -3.67 -14.73 4.99
CA GLN A 509 -4.00 -13.51 5.73
C GLN A 509 -3.34 -12.30 5.07
N VAL A 510 -4.04 -11.70 4.11
CA VAL A 510 -3.58 -10.51 3.37
C VAL A 510 -3.05 -9.40 4.28
N PRO A 511 -3.73 -8.99 5.38
CA PRO A 511 -3.25 -7.88 6.20
C PRO A 511 -1.88 -8.14 6.83
N ASP A 512 -1.66 -9.31 7.43
CA ASP A 512 -0.41 -9.63 8.15
C ASP A 512 0.80 -9.71 7.21
N GLU A 513 0.57 -10.25 6.01
CA GLU A 513 1.58 -10.34 4.95
C GLU A 513 1.89 -8.96 4.36
N VAL A 514 0.89 -8.12 4.13
CA VAL A 514 1.09 -6.73 3.66
C VAL A 514 1.85 -5.90 4.70
N LEU A 515 1.52 -6.04 5.98
CA LEU A 515 2.27 -5.37 7.05
C LEU A 515 3.75 -5.78 7.06
N GLY A 516 4.08 -6.99 6.60
CA GLY A 516 5.47 -7.46 6.49
C GLY A 516 6.23 -6.67 5.43
N LEU A 517 5.57 -6.44 4.29
CA LEU A 517 6.11 -5.61 3.22
C LEU A 517 6.29 -4.15 3.66
N ILE A 518 5.34 -3.60 4.41
CA ILE A 518 5.41 -2.23 4.93
C ILE A 518 6.57 -2.09 5.90
N TYR A 519 6.72 -3.01 6.84
CA TYR A 519 7.83 -3.05 7.78
C TYR A 519 9.19 -3.09 7.04
N ALA A 520 9.35 -4.02 6.10
CA ALA A 520 10.57 -4.13 5.29
C ALA A 520 10.87 -2.81 4.54
N GLN A 521 9.84 -2.17 3.99
CA GLN A 521 10.00 -0.90 3.28
C GLN A 521 10.39 0.25 4.22
N THR A 522 9.82 0.32 5.42
CA THR A 522 10.19 1.34 6.41
C THR A 522 11.63 1.21 6.88
N VAL A 523 12.12 -0.03 7.03
CA VAL A 523 13.54 -0.27 7.35
C VAL A 523 14.44 0.23 6.23
N VAL A 524 14.05 0.03 4.96
CA VAL A 524 14.82 0.58 3.82
C VAL A 524 14.84 2.10 3.84
N TRP A 525 13.73 2.77 4.12
CA TRP A 525 13.70 4.24 4.14
C TRP A 525 14.55 4.85 5.25
N VAL A 526 14.55 4.25 6.43
CA VAL A 526 15.42 4.67 7.53
C VAL A 526 16.88 4.33 7.20
N GLY A 527 17.13 3.13 6.68
CA GLY A 527 18.47 2.62 6.48
C GLY A 527 19.18 3.06 5.20
N SER A 528 18.47 3.50 4.15
CA SER A 528 19.09 3.82 2.85
C SER A 528 20.05 5.00 2.91
N PHE A 529 19.86 5.91 3.88
CA PHE A 529 20.82 6.99 4.13
C PHE A 529 22.14 6.46 4.68
N PHE A 530 22.14 5.40 5.51
CA PHE A 530 23.34 4.88 6.18
C PHE A 530 23.95 3.67 5.47
N CYS A 531 23.11 2.93 4.74
CA CYS A 531 23.41 1.78 3.93
C CYS A 531 22.87 2.02 2.51
N PRO A 532 23.60 2.74 1.63
CA PRO A 532 23.09 3.17 0.33
C PRO A 532 22.58 2.05 -0.58
N LEU A 533 23.16 0.85 -0.49
CA LEU A 533 22.75 -0.31 -1.29
C LEU A 533 21.70 -1.18 -0.58
N LEU A 534 21.13 -0.73 0.53
CA LEU A 534 20.02 -1.41 1.20
C LEU A 534 18.78 -1.60 0.30
N PRO A 535 18.37 -0.63 -0.56
CA PRO A 535 17.30 -0.85 -1.53
C PRO A 535 17.61 -1.99 -2.51
N LEU A 536 18.88 -2.20 -2.88
CA LEU A 536 19.29 -3.30 -3.76
C LEU A 536 19.11 -4.66 -3.07
N ILE A 537 19.54 -4.77 -1.81
CA ILE A 537 19.32 -5.98 -1.01
C ILE A 537 17.82 -6.24 -0.85
N ASN A 538 17.04 -5.21 -0.56
CA ASN A 538 15.60 -5.34 -0.40
C ASN A 538 14.91 -5.73 -1.72
N THR A 539 15.45 -5.30 -2.87
CA THR A 539 15.00 -5.78 -4.19
C THR A 539 15.22 -7.28 -4.34
N ALA A 540 16.41 -7.78 -3.99
CA ALA A 540 16.70 -9.22 -4.01
C ALA A 540 15.78 -10.00 -3.04
N LYS A 541 15.59 -9.48 -1.82
CA LYS A 541 14.64 -10.01 -0.83
C LYS A 541 13.22 -10.08 -1.37
N PHE A 542 12.71 -9.03 -1.99
CA PHE A 542 11.36 -9.02 -2.56
C PHE A 542 11.21 -9.97 -3.76
N LEU A 543 12.25 -10.21 -4.55
CA LEU A 543 12.24 -11.26 -5.58
C LEU A 543 12.12 -12.65 -4.95
N ILE A 544 12.93 -12.94 -3.93
CA ILE A 544 12.89 -14.22 -3.20
C ILE A 544 11.51 -14.39 -2.54
N LEU A 545 11.00 -13.37 -1.86
CA LEU A 545 9.68 -13.40 -1.23
C LEU A 545 8.56 -13.59 -2.25
N PHE A 546 8.63 -12.96 -3.42
CA PHE A 546 7.64 -13.17 -4.48
C PHE A 546 7.60 -14.64 -4.91
N CYS A 547 8.77 -15.25 -5.14
CA CYS A 547 8.87 -16.66 -5.52
C CYS A 547 8.38 -17.59 -4.40
N LEU A 548 8.83 -17.39 -3.16
CA LEU A 548 8.43 -18.19 -2.00
C LEU A 548 6.93 -18.08 -1.74
N LYS A 549 6.36 -16.87 -1.75
CA LYS A 549 4.93 -16.64 -1.52
C LYS A 549 4.08 -17.18 -2.66
N LYS A 550 4.56 -17.14 -3.91
CA LYS A 550 3.90 -17.79 -5.03
C LYS A 550 3.86 -19.31 -4.84
N ILE A 551 4.99 -19.94 -4.52
CA ILE A 551 5.06 -21.40 -4.32
C ILE A 551 4.15 -21.82 -3.16
N THR A 552 4.28 -21.16 -2.01
CA THR A 552 3.44 -21.46 -0.83
C THR A 552 1.95 -21.22 -1.12
N LEU A 553 1.56 -20.17 -1.85
CA LEU A 553 0.17 -19.93 -2.26
C LEU A 553 -0.42 -21.11 -3.04
N PHE A 554 0.26 -21.56 -4.10
CA PHE A 554 -0.25 -22.67 -4.92
C PHE A 554 -0.11 -24.04 -4.25
N SER A 555 0.89 -24.22 -3.39
CA SER A 555 1.14 -25.50 -2.75
C SER A 555 0.37 -25.68 -1.45
N ILE A 556 0.27 -24.67 -0.58
CA ILE A 556 -0.15 -24.82 0.82
C ILE A 556 -1.51 -24.20 1.09
N TYR A 557 -1.77 -23.00 0.57
CA TYR A 557 -2.93 -22.23 0.97
C TYR A 557 -4.21 -22.65 0.27
N SER A 558 -5.32 -22.58 1.00
CA SER A 558 -6.67 -22.67 0.46
C SER A 558 -7.20 -21.27 0.10
N PRO A 559 -8.13 -21.16 -0.87
CA PRO A 559 -8.77 -19.89 -1.18
C PRO A 559 -9.46 -19.31 0.06
N ALA A 560 -9.36 -18.00 0.26
CA ALA A 560 -9.90 -17.34 1.43
C ALA A 560 -11.43 -17.52 1.51
N SER A 561 -11.93 -17.93 2.67
CA SER A 561 -13.38 -18.01 2.92
C SER A 561 -14.04 -16.63 3.03
N ARG A 562 -13.28 -15.63 3.52
CA ARG A 562 -13.74 -14.26 3.72
C ARG A 562 -13.29 -13.37 2.56
N THR A 563 -14.25 -12.79 1.84
CA THR A 563 -13.99 -11.77 0.82
C THR A 563 -13.63 -10.46 1.51
N PHE A 564 -12.34 -10.19 1.65
CA PHE A 564 -11.90 -8.83 1.98
C PHE A 564 -12.30 -7.88 0.84
N ARG A 565 -12.96 -6.75 1.15
CA ARG A 565 -13.39 -5.80 0.12
C ARG A 565 -12.15 -5.18 -0.53
N ALA A 566 -11.82 -5.61 -1.75
CA ALA A 566 -10.61 -5.21 -2.46
C ALA A 566 -10.42 -3.68 -2.55
N SER A 567 -11.51 -2.92 -2.67
CA SER A 567 -11.44 -1.45 -2.70
C SER A 567 -10.80 -0.88 -1.43
N THR A 568 -11.18 -1.39 -0.26
CA THR A 568 -10.60 -0.92 1.01
C THR A 568 -9.12 -1.26 1.13
N ALA A 569 -8.66 -2.39 0.59
CA ALA A 569 -7.25 -2.81 0.60
C ALA A 569 -6.41 -1.89 -0.30
N ASN A 570 -6.95 -1.58 -1.48
CA ASN A 570 -6.29 -0.74 -2.47
C ASN A 570 -6.02 0.68 -1.94
N PHE A 571 -6.85 1.18 -1.02
CA PHE A 571 -6.65 2.46 -0.35
C PHE A 571 -5.83 2.34 0.94
N PHE A 572 -6.24 1.44 1.84
CA PHE A 572 -5.70 1.35 3.19
C PHE A 572 -4.21 0.98 3.20
N PHE A 573 -3.78 0.03 2.37
CA PHE A 573 -2.37 -0.39 2.40
C PHE A 573 -1.39 0.70 1.92
N PRO A 574 -1.65 1.42 0.80
CA PRO A 574 -0.85 2.59 0.45
C PRO A 574 -0.91 3.73 1.47
N LEU A 575 -2.04 3.90 2.19
CA LEU A 575 -2.14 4.90 3.26
C LEU A 575 -1.17 4.57 4.42
N VAL A 576 -1.11 3.31 4.85
CA VAL A 576 -0.16 2.90 5.90
C VAL A 576 1.30 3.04 5.42
N LEU A 577 1.59 2.78 4.15
CA LEU A 577 2.91 3.08 3.57
C LEU A 577 3.27 4.57 3.67
N LEU A 578 2.31 5.46 3.45
CA LEU A 578 2.54 6.90 3.57
C LEU A 578 2.85 7.31 5.02
N VAL A 579 2.14 6.73 5.99
CA VAL A 579 2.43 6.90 7.43
C VAL A 579 3.83 6.38 7.76
N GLY A 580 4.18 5.20 7.27
CA GLY A 580 5.53 4.64 7.43
C GLY A 580 6.62 5.53 6.84
N LEU A 581 6.38 6.14 5.67
CA LEU A 581 7.32 7.06 5.03
C LEU A 581 7.51 8.32 5.87
N ALA A 582 6.42 8.91 6.36
CA ALA A 582 6.49 10.08 7.24
C ALA A 582 7.26 9.78 8.54
N ILE A 583 7.01 8.63 9.17
CA ILE A 583 7.73 8.21 10.38
C ILE A 583 9.21 7.98 10.08
N SER A 584 9.57 7.36 8.95
CA SER A 584 10.96 7.15 8.56
C SER A 584 11.74 8.43 8.26
N ALA A 585 11.05 9.51 7.86
CA ALA A 585 11.69 10.79 7.60
C ALA A 585 12.19 11.46 8.90
N VAL A 586 11.49 11.28 10.02
CA VAL A 586 11.87 11.86 11.32
C VAL A 586 13.30 11.49 11.74
N PRO A 587 13.71 10.21 11.80
CA PRO A 587 15.07 9.85 12.19
C PRO A 587 16.13 10.29 11.20
N VAL A 588 15.86 10.18 9.91
CA VAL A 588 16.81 10.61 8.88
C VAL A 588 17.03 12.11 8.96
N LEU A 589 15.97 12.92 9.04
CA LEU A 589 16.09 14.38 9.14
C LEU A 589 16.75 14.80 10.45
N TYR A 590 16.39 14.19 11.59
CA TYR A 590 17.04 14.45 12.87
C TYR A 590 18.55 14.20 12.80
N SER A 591 18.97 13.10 12.18
CA SER A 591 20.38 12.77 12.00
C SER A 591 21.12 13.75 11.07
N ILE A 592 20.46 14.26 10.03
CA ILE A 592 21.06 15.21 9.07
C ILE A 592 21.25 16.60 9.69
N PHE A 593 20.30 17.06 10.51
CA PHE A 593 20.28 18.42 11.03
C PHE A 593 20.97 18.59 12.39
N LEU A 594 20.84 17.62 13.30
CA LEU A 594 21.20 17.81 14.71
C LEU A 594 22.42 16.99 15.16
N ILE A 595 22.65 15.81 14.57
CA ILE A 595 23.76 14.95 15.00
C ILE A 595 25.03 15.31 14.20
N PRO A 596 26.16 15.57 14.88
CA PRO A 596 27.42 15.82 14.19
C PRO A 596 27.90 14.55 13.46
N PRO A 597 28.36 14.66 12.20
CA PRO A 597 28.89 13.51 11.48
C PRO A 597 30.17 12.99 12.12
N SER A 598 30.42 11.69 11.99
CA SER A 598 31.65 11.09 12.48
C SER A 598 32.88 11.73 11.83
N LYS A 599 33.93 11.98 12.63
CA LYS A 599 35.15 12.64 12.13
C LYS A 599 36.04 11.70 11.33
N LEU A 600 35.87 10.39 11.52
CA LEU A 600 36.69 9.34 10.91
C LEU A 600 36.08 8.74 9.64
N CYS A 601 34.76 8.77 9.48
CA CYS A 601 34.04 7.99 8.47
C CYS A 601 33.11 8.85 7.59
N GLY A 602 32.89 8.36 6.36
CA GLY A 602 31.90 8.90 5.42
C GLY A 602 32.26 10.19 4.66
N PRO A 603 31.32 10.74 3.89
CA PRO A 603 31.57 11.87 2.98
C PRO A 603 31.50 13.25 3.65
N PHE A 604 30.92 13.37 4.85
CA PHE A 604 30.73 14.65 5.55
C PHE A 604 31.78 14.89 6.66
N ARG A 605 32.96 14.28 6.57
CA ARG A 605 34.04 14.43 7.58
C ARG A 605 34.46 15.89 7.70
N GLY A 606 34.75 16.31 8.93
CA GLY A 606 35.18 17.68 9.25
C GLY A 606 34.05 18.70 9.30
N LYS A 607 32.82 18.35 8.92
CA LYS A 607 31.65 19.26 9.02
C LYS A 607 31.06 19.28 10.43
N LEU A 608 30.37 20.37 10.76
CA LEU A 608 29.63 20.54 12.02
C LEU A 608 28.34 19.73 12.01
N SER A 609 27.61 19.76 10.90
CA SER A 609 26.42 18.95 10.64
C SER A 609 26.44 18.47 9.19
N ILE A 610 25.70 17.40 8.89
CA ILE A 610 25.58 16.89 7.51
C ILE A 610 24.95 17.97 6.60
N TRP A 611 24.01 18.75 7.13
CA TRP A 611 23.37 19.86 6.42
C TRP A 611 24.34 20.99 6.03
N ALA A 612 25.43 21.21 6.77
CA ALA A 612 26.38 22.31 6.51
C ALA A 612 26.99 22.28 5.09
N GLN A 613 26.99 21.11 4.45
CA GLN A 613 27.45 20.95 3.07
C GLN A 613 26.60 21.72 2.05
N ILE A 614 25.30 21.93 2.30
CA ILE A 614 24.39 22.57 1.35
C ILE A 614 24.67 24.07 1.22
N PRO A 615 24.73 24.87 2.31
CA PRO A 615 25.12 26.27 2.22
C PRO A 615 26.47 26.49 1.53
N GLU A 616 27.49 25.67 1.88
CA GLU A 616 28.81 25.77 1.23
C GLU A 616 28.76 25.44 -0.28
N ALA A 617 27.94 24.46 -0.66
CA ALA A 617 27.73 24.16 -2.08
C ALA A 617 27.05 25.33 -2.80
N ILE A 618 26.13 26.04 -2.14
CA ILE A 618 25.48 27.24 -2.70
C ILE A 618 26.54 28.34 -2.91
N GLU A 619 27.44 28.57 -1.96
CA GLU A 619 28.53 29.56 -2.08
C GLU A 619 29.53 29.26 -3.21
N SER A 620 29.60 28.02 -3.69
CA SER A 620 30.43 27.64 -4.85
C SER A 620 29.81 27.96 -6.22
N LEU A 621 28.51 28.26 -6.27
CA LEU A 621 27.77 28.56 -7.51
C LEU A 621 28.05 30.00 -7.99
N PRO A 622 27.77 30.34 -9.27
CA PRO A 622 27.87 31.73 -9.73
C PRO A 622 26.94 32.67 -8.95
N GLN A 623 27.34 33.94 -8.81
CA GLN A 623 26.62 34.96 -8.03
C GLN A 623 25.14 35.09 -8.39
N THR A 624 24.78 34.92 -9.67
CA THR A 624 23.38 34.94 -10.12
C THR A 624 22.55 33.81 -9.52
N ALA A 625 23.09 32.59 -9.49
CA ALA A 625 22.43 31.42 -8.90
C ALA A 625 22.37 31.52 -7.37
N GLN A 626 23.43 32.02 -6.73
CA GLN A 626 23.44 32.30 -5.29
C GLN A 626 22.31 33.27 -4.91
N ASN A 627 22.28 34.45 -5.55
CA ASN A 627 21.27 35.47 -5.29
C ASN A 627 19.85 34.91 -5.49
N PHE A 628 19.65 34.08 -6.50
CA PHE A 628 18.36 33.42 -6.74
C PHE A 628 17.99 32.43 -5.62
N LEU A 629 18.92 31.57 -5.19
CA LEU A 629 18.66 30.58 -4.13
C LEU A 629 18.45 31.24 -2.76
N TYR A 630 19.27 32.25 -2.43
CA TYR A 630 19.06 33.05 -1.21
C TYR A 630 17.74 33.81 -1.27
N PHE A 631 17.35 34.37 -2.43
CA PHE A 631 16.05 35.00 -2.62
C PHE A 631 14.89 34.06 -2.30
N LEU A 632 14.93 32.80 -2.77
CA LEU A 632 13.92 31.79 -2.45
C LEU A 632 13.82 31.50 -0.94
N GLY A 633 14.94 31.58 -0.21
CA GLY A 633 14.98 31.40 1.24
C GLY A 633 14.58 32.63 2.05
N THR A 634 14.48 33.81 1.43
CA THR A 634 14.14 35.04 2.16
C THR A 634 12.67 35.09 2.58
N GLN A 635 12.40 35.85 3.63
CA GLN A 635 11.04 36.16 4.09
C GLN A 635 10.21 36.88 3.00
N ALA A 636 10.86 37.69 2.14
CA ALA A 636 10.21 38.42 1.07
C ALA A 636 9.57 37.51 0.00
N PHE A 637 10.13 36.33 -0.25
CA PHE A 637 9.52 35.32 -1.11
C PHE A 637 8.60 34.36 -0.33
N THR A 638 9.04 33.96 0.87
CA THR A 638 8.33 32.97 1.69
C THR A 638 6.96 33.46 2.14
N VAL A 639 6.84 34.71 2.58
CA VAL A 639 5.57 35.27 3.07
C VAL A 639 4.50 35.32 1.97
N PRO A 640 4.75 35.89 0.78
CA PRO A 640 3.80 35.82 -0.34
C PRO A 640 3.46 34.38 -0.77
N LEU A 641 4.45 33.47 -0.76
CA LEU A 641 4.21 32.06 -1.07
C LEU A 641 3.25 31.41 -0.06
N LEU A 642 3.42 31.69 1.24
CA LEU A 642 2.53 31.21 2.30
C LEU A 642 1.13 31.81 2.16
N ILE A 643 1.01 33.11 1.84
CA ILE A 643 -0.28 33.76 1.57
C ILE A 643 -0.95 33.08 0.37
N LEU A 644 -0.24 32.89 -0.75
CA LEU A 644 -0.77 32.22 -1.94
C LEU A 644 -1.18 30.77 -1.64
N SER A 645 -0.38 30.04 -0.87
CA SER A 645 -0.69 28.67 -0.42
C SER A 645 -1.94 28.63 0.45
N SER A 646 -2.10 29.58 1.37
CA SER A 646 -3.28 29.69 2.23
C SER A 646 -4.54 30.05 1.45
N ILE A 647 -4.45 30.93 0.45
CA ILE A 647 -5.56 31.26 -0.46
C ILE A 647 -5.93 30.02 -1.29
N LEU A 648 -4.95 29.27 -1.81
CA LEU A 648 -5.20 28.04 -2.55
C LEU A 648 -5.84 26.96 -1.67
N MET A 649 -5.40 26.83 -0.40
CA MET A 649 -6.02 25.94 0.57
C MET A 649 -7.47 26.36 0.85
N MET A 650 -7.72 27.65 1.09
CA MET A 650 -9.07 28.18 1.30
C MET A 650 -9.96 27.97 0.08
N TYR A 651 -9.44 28.20 -1.13
CA TYR A 651 -10.15 27.96 -2.39
C TYR A 651 -10.51 26.49 -2.56
N THR A 652 -9.56 25.57 -2.33
CA THR A 652 -9.82 24.12 -2.44
C THR A 652 -10.78 23.61 -1.38
N VAL A 653 -10.73 24.13 -0.15
CA VAL A 653 -11.71 23.83 0.91
C VAL A 653 -13.10 24.38 0.56
N ALA A 654 -13.18 25.62 0.06
CA ALA A 654 -14.44 26.20 -0.41
C ALA A 654 -15.04 25.37 -1.55
N LEU A 655 -14.20 24.97 -2.51
CA LEU A 655 -14.59 24.10 -3.63
C LEU A 655 -15.09 22.74 -3.14
N ALA A 656 -14.39 22.12 -2.18
CA ALA A 656 -14.80 20.86 -1.55
C ALA A 656 -16.14 21.00 -0.83
N ASN A 657 -16.36 22.10 -0.12
CA ASN A 657 -17.62 22.40 0.56
C ASN A 657 -18.77 22.65 -0.43
N CYS A 658 -18.54 23.38 -1.53
CA CYS A 658 -19.52 23.58 -2.59
C CYS A 658 -19.91 22.26 -3.26
N TYR A 659 -18.94 21.42 -3.61
CA TYR A 659 -19.22 20.09 -4.15
C TYR A 659 -19.91 19.19 -3.12
N GLY A 660 -19.54 19.28 -1.83
CA GLY A 660 -20.22 18.57 -0.75
C GLY A 660 -21.70 18.94 -0.67
N ARG A 661 -22.03 20.24 -0.72
CA ARG A 661 -23.42 20.72 -0.78
C ARG A 661 -24.14 20.25 -2.03
N LEU A 662 -23.50 20.37 -3.19
CA LEU A 662 -24.08 19.90 -4.47
C LEU A 662 -24.40 18.42 -4.43
N ILE A 663 -23.49 17.58 -3.90
CA ILE A 663 -23.72 16.14 -3.73
C ILE A 663 -24.86 15.88 -2.76
N SER A 664 -24.94 16.62 -1.65
CA SER A 664 -26.03 16.47 -0.68
C SER A 664 -27.39 16.83 -1.28
N GLU A 665 -27.45 17.89 -2.09
CA GLU A 665 -28.66 18.31 -2.79
C GLU A 665 -29.05 17.30 -3.88
N LEU A 666 -28.08 16.80 -4.64
CA LEU A 666 -28.32 15.76 -5.64
C LEU A 666 -28.83 14.46 -5.00
N LYS A 667 -28.29 14.07 -3.83
CA LYS A 667 -28.81 12.95 -3.05
C LYS A 667 -30.25 13.18 -2.61
N ARG A 668 -30.57 14.38 -2.10
CA ARG A 668 -31.93 14.77 -1.74
C ARG A 668 -32.87 14.68 -2.94
N GLN A 669 -32.45 15.17 -4.11
CA GLN A 669 -33.23 15.08 -5.34
C GLN A 669 -33.49 13.63 -5.74
N ILE A 670 -32.47 12.76 -5.69
CA ILE A 670 -32.62 11.32 -5.94
C ILE A 670 -33.62 10.70 -4.95
N GLU A 671 -33.53 11.01 -3.67
CA GLU A 671 -34.48 10.52 -2.65
C GLU A 671 -35.91 10.97 -2.94
N THR A 672 -36.11 12.25 -3.29
CA THR A 672 -37.44 12.77 -3.66
C THR A 672 -37.97 12.15 -4.96
N GLU A 673 -37.12 11.94 -5.96
CA GLU A 673 -37.52 11.23 -7.19
C GLU A 673 -37.93 9.79 -6.91
N VAL A 674 -37.20 9.08 -6.05
CA VAL A 674 -37.51 7.71 -5.66
C VAL A 674 -38.87 7.69 -4.94
N GLN A 675 -39.10 8.59 -4.00
CA GLN A 675 -40.39 8.71 -3.32
C GLN A 675 -41.53 9.01 -4.30
N ASN A 676 -41.33 9.94 -5.23
CA ASN A 676 -42.31 10.27 -6.27
C ASN A 676 -42.61 9.09 -7.19
N LYS A 677 -41.59 8.33 -7.62
CA LYS A 677 -41.77 7.12 -8.44
C LYS A 677 -42.57 6.04 -7.69
N VAL A 678 -42.28 5.84 -6.41
CA VAL A 678 -43.03 4.90 -5.55
C VAL A 678 -44.49 5.36 -5.42
N PHE A 679 -44.73 6.65 -5.17
CA PHE A 679 -46.08 7.22 -5.06
C PHE A 679 -46.87 7.06 -6.38
N LEU A 680 -46.26 7.37 -7.53
CA LEU A 680 -46.90 7.21 -8.84
C LEU A 680 -47.20 5.74 -9.14
N ALA A 681 -46.29 4.82 -8.83
CA ALA A 681 -46.52 3.39 -9.02
C ALA A 681 -47.70 2.89 -8.17
N GLN A 682 -47.80 3.32 -6.90
CA GLN A 682 -48.94 3.02 -6.04
C GLN A 682 -50.25 3.55 -6.61
N ARG A 683 -50.26 4.79 -7.12
CA ARG A 683 -51.46 5.41 -7.71
C ARG A 683 -51.88 4.74 -9.02
N ALA A 684 -50.94 4.35 -9.86
CA ALA A 684 -51.21 3.61 -11.09
C ALA A 684 -51.84 2.23 -10.80
N VAL A 685 -51.34 1.51 -9.78
CA VAL A 685 -51.95 0.26 -9.31
C VAL A 685 -53.35 0.47 -8.75
N ALA A 686 -53.59 1.56 -8.03
CA ALA A 686 -54.92 1.89 -7.50
C ALA A 686 -55.93 2.27 -8.61
N LEU A 687 -55.48 2.90 -9.70
CA LEU A 687 -56.34 3.22 -10.84
C LEU A 687 -56.63 1.98 -11.70
N SER A 688 -55.64 1.11 -11.90
CA SER A 688 -55.82 -0.11 -12.67
C SER A 688 -56.75 -1.11 -11.96
N SER A 689 -56.71 -1.17 -10.62
CA SER A 689 -57.68 -1.96 -9.85
C SER A 689 -59.10 -1.39 -9.95
N ARG A 690 -59.26 -0.07 -10.04
CA ARG A 690 -60.56 0.60 -10.21
C ARG A 690 -61.16 0.43 -11.60
N ASN A 691 -60.35 0.51 -12.66
CA ASN A 691 -60.83 0.27 -14.04
C ASN A 691 -61.06 -1.22 -14.34
N GLY A 692 -60.47 -2.13 -13.57
CA GLY A 692 -60.79 -3.57 -13.67
C GLY A 692 -62.16 -3.95 -13.11
N THR A 693 -62.80 -3.05 -12.34
CA THR A 693 -64.12 -3.25 -11.73
C THR A 693 -65.30 -2.62 -12.50
N SER A 694 -65.03 -1.92 -13.62
CA SER A 694 -66.03 -1.54 -14.63
C SER A 694 -65.93 -2.48 -15.82
#